data_AF-A0A2C5YMC5-F1
#
_entry.id   AF-A0A2C5YMC5-F1
#
_cell.length_a   1.000
_cell.length_b   1.000
_cell.length_c   1.000
_cell.angle_alpha   90.00
_cell.angle_beta   90.00
_cell.angle_gamma   90.00
#
_symmetry.space_group_name_H-M   'P 1'
#
loop_
_entity.id
_entity.type
_entity.pdbx_description
1 polymer ?
#
loop_
_entity_poly.entity_id
_entity_poly.type
_entity_poly.pdbx_seq_one_letter_code
_entity_poly.pdbx_strand_id
1 'polypeptide(L)'
;MSPSTILITGANGSLALAAVSHLLKHSPSQTLLLTVRNASADDVNTQALRRLVAHRQEGVYIRELDLSRLEHVRDFADEVEAHVAEGRLPPLASIVCNAYYWNLVGPAEMTVDGFEKSMQVSHLSHAALVMRLVRSCAPKARILLFSSAVHRPGRGAPFEKLPPSIPSPLELLVRPGPDADDDRAAHGFQRYANAKLVITAWGFALLRRLQKDPSLRHISVVIVNPGVLSDSRALLVNTPRKICLTSRLLIRPLQPLLRLLMDRTIRTSAEAAVEMARLATNEAVPGQSGFFTMLERDESSEESRDQGVQEALWEASARWLGMSGAGSHPNNHLNCNSPHAQHQDKATDTKPSPFPMQGTPISNLTEQLASLLPPPTIVDDSNKAYGVAVTCALLSGLTTSVVAWRLYLRYASRAFGLDDWATVPALVLYIAWSIMAVYVNLAGGIGKPLWQITLGEYAIWFKGFLASSWMYTSMTAAIRIAILLFYRRIFAQSISWLRRVIHLLLALQAVYVVVYSVLPALACRPFDSAWNPFERRAHCNDWFFYYSQVALYSTSMVFDLFLLVLPLEPCSRLQMRRSRKAGVIAMFALGAGASIVTAVKLAIFVNDMNGYSEFDPYCKSHQLPQIISKLIKTSQSPATSSSTSSPPKSLIGASLPGLRPALNVASTSVSQTLRSLYHSRGSDNRTARGQTWTGHELGSKSASFSTASDRRRERGLTITRVIETKVSCETVHGSQVQLGQYPAPHPSE
;
A
#
# COMPACT_ATOMS: atom_id res chain seq x y z
N MET A 1 38.25 -11.52 -12.93
CA MET A 1 37.40 -10.45 -13.53
C MET A 1 38.28 -9.25 -13.79
N SER A 2 38.20 -8.64 -14.96
CA SER A 2 38.92 -7.40 -15.26
C SER A 2 38.48 -6.29 -14.29
N PRO A 3 39.39 -5.40 -13.84
CA PRO A 3 39.02 -4.28 -13.00
C PRO A 3 37.96 -3.44 -13.72
N SER A 4 36.91 -3.06 -13.00
CA SER A 4 35.77 -2.31 -13.53
C SER A 4 35.09 -1.49 -12.46
N THR A 5 34.35 -0.47 -12.87
CA THR A 5 33.75 0.53 -11.98
C THR A 5 32.23 0.44 -11.97
N ILE A 6 31.62 0.45 -10.78
CA ILE A 6 30.17 0.64 -10.60
C ILE A 6 29.92 2.07 -10.14
N LEU A 7 29.29 2.87 -10.99
CA LEU A 7 28.80 4.21 -10.70
C LEU A 7 27.39 4.14 -10.10
N ILE A 8 27.17 4.72 -8.92
CA ILE A 8 25.86 4.78 -8.26
C ILE A 8 25.48 6.22 -7.97
N THR A 9 24.32 6.66 -8.48
CA THR A 9 23.74 7.96 -8.14
C THR A 9 22.93 7.92 -6.85
N GLY A 10 23.07 8.95 -6.00
CA GLY A 10 22.34 9.03 -4.73
C GLY A 10 22.75 7.91 -3.77
N ALA A 11 24.05 7.67 -3.62
CA ALA A 11 24.61 6.55 -2.86
C ALA A 11 24.29 6.58 -1.35
N ASN A 12 23.80 7.71 -0.84
CA ASN A 12 23.34 7.91 0.54
C ASN A 12 21.83 7.66 0.75
N GLY A 13 21.11 7.17 -0.28
CA GLY A 13 19.72 6.74 -0.17
C GLY A 13 19.54 5.42 0.57
N SER A 14 18.33 5.15 1.09
CA SER A 14 18.02 3.92 1.85
C SER A 14 18.35 2.63 1.10
N LEU A 15 18.01 2.57 -0.20
CA LEU A 15 18.31 1.44 -1.08
C LEU A 15 19.81 1.34 -1.36
N ALA A 16 20.44 2.45 -1.74
CA ALA A 16 21.84 2.47 -2.13
C ALA A 16 22.79 2.14 -0.96
N LEU A 17 22.53 2.62 0.26
CA LEU A 17 23.37 2.30 1.43
C LEU A 17 23.47 0.78 1.66
N ALA A 18 22.33 0.08 1.62
CA ALA A 18 22.33 -1.37 1.76
C ALA A 18 22.98 -2.06 0.55
N ALA A 19 22.86 -1.50 -0.66
CA ALA A 19 23.45 -2.06 -1.88
C ALA A 19 24.98 -1.93 -1.84
N VAL A 20 25.50 -0.76 -1.44
CA VAL A 20 26.94 -0.53 -1.22
C VAL A 20 27.46 -1.49 -0.15
N SER A 21 26.74 -1.70 0.97
CA SER A 21 27.15 -2.70 1.97
C SER A 21 27.27 -4.10 1.37
N HIS A 22 26.35 -4.48 0.47
CA HIS A 22 26.39 -5.79 -0.19
C HIS A 22 27.55 -5.90 -1.16
N LEU A 23 27.76 -4.88 -2.01
CA LEU A 23 28.86 -4.82 -2.99
C LEU A 23 30.23 -4.84 -2.34
N LEU A 24 30.44 -4.11 -1.23
CA LEU A 24 31.71 -4.13 -0.50
C LEU A 24 32.06 -5.53 0.01
N LYS A 25 31.04 -6.34 0.38
CA LYS A 25 31.23 -7.69 0.90
C LYS A 25 31.44 -8.74 -0.18
N HIS A 26 30.75 -8.64 -1.32
CA HIS A 26 30.68 -9.70 -2.34
C HIS A 26 31.42 -9.36 -3.64
N SER A 27 31.82 -8.11 -3.84
CA SER A 27 32.49 -7.64 -5.06
C SER A 27 33.76 -6.83 -4.71
N PRO A 28 34.74 -7.43 -3.99
CA PRO A 28 35.92 -6.71 -3.50
C PRO A 28 36.85 -6.23 -4.63
N SER A 29 36.77 -6.82 -5.81
CA SER A 29 37.59 -6.44 -6.97
C SER A 29 37.03 -5.27 -7.80
N GLN A 30 35.79 -4.85 -7.55
CA GLN A 30 35.17 -3.75 -8.27
C GLN A 30 35.45 -2.42 -7.60
N THR A 31 35.66 -1.39 -8.43
CA THR A 31 35.75 0.00 -7.98
C THR A 31 34.35 0.56 -7.82
N LEU A 32 34.08 1.25 -6.70
CA LEU A 32 32.80 1.89 -6.43
C LEU A 32 32.94 3.40 -6.56
N LEU A 33 32.23 3.98 -7.54
CA LEU A 33 32.12 5.42 -7.72
C LEU A 33 30.74 5.86 -7.20
N LEU A 34 30.73 6.40 -5.99
CA LEU A 34 29.53 6.66 -5.19
C LEU A 34 29.25 8.16 -5.18
N THR A 35 28.15 8.59 -5.78
CA THR A 35 27.85 10.03 -5.87
C THR A 35 26.78 10.44 -4.88
N VAL A 36 26.96 11.63 -4.30
CA VAL A 36 26.04 12.26 -3.35
C VAL A 36 25.89 13.75 -3.69
N ARG A 37 24.74 14.35 -3.37
CA ARG A 37 24.52 15.77 -3.65
C ARG A 37 25.47 16.71 -2.89
N ASN A 38 25.84 16.33 -1.65
CA ASN A 38 26.79 17.07 -0.83
C ASN A 38 27.82 16.09 -0.28
N ALA A 39 29.08 16.25 -0.71
CA ALA A 39 30.18 15.39 -0.30
C ALA A 39 30.94 15.95 0.92
N SER A 40 30.52 17.06 1.53
CA SER A 40 31.14 17.58 2.75
C SER A 40 31.21 16.54 3.86
N ALA A 41 32.25 16.62 4.70
CA ALA A 41 32.41 15.78 5.87
C ALA A 41 31.27 15.97 6.90
N ASP A 42 30.68 17.17 6.92
CA ASP A 42 29.67 17.57 7.90
C ASP A 42 28.23 17.22 7.46
N ASP A 43 28.01 16.79 6.21
CA ASP A 43 26.67 16.44 5.73
C ASP A 43 26.15 15.18 6.43
N VAL A 44 25.12 15.37 7.27
CA VAL A 44 24.48 14.31 8.07
C VAL A 44 23.97 13.15 7.21
N ASN A 45 23.57 13.42 5.96
CA ASN A 45 23.02 12.40 5.07
C ASN A 45 24.10 11.47 4.53
N THR A 46 25.30 11.99 4.31
CA THR A 46 26.46 11.27 3.78
C THR A 46 27.26 10.57 4.89
N GLN A 47 27.10 10.94 6.17
CA GLN A 47 27.79 10.29 7.29
C GLN A 47 27.58 8.77 7.35
N ALA A 48 26.36 8.29 7.10
CA ALA A 48 26.08 6.85 7.10
C ALA A 48 26.88 6.12 6.02
N LEU A 49 26.98 6.70 4.82
CA LEU A 49 27.78 6.17 3.72
C LEU A 49 29.27 6.16 4.07
N ARG A 50 29.80 7.25 4.64
CA ARG A 50 31.20 7.37 5.06
C ARG A 50 31.58 6.31 6.09
N ARG A 51 30.75 6.12 7.11
CA ARG A 51 30.97 5.07 8.13
C ARG A 51 30.98 3.67 7.51
N LEU A 52 30.12 3.44 6.52
CA LEU A 52 30.00 2.16 5.83
C LEU A 52 31.22 1.84 4.95
N VAL A 53 31.79 2.84 4.26
CA VAL A 53 32.98 2.66 3.42
C VAL A 53 34.30 2.82 4.19
N ALA A 54 34.27 3.28 5.44
CA ALA A 54 35.48 3.54 6.23
C ALA A 54 36.43 2.31 6.33
N HIS A 55 35.87 1.10 6.28
CA HIS A 55 36.63 -0.15 6.35
C HIS A 55 37.33 -0.53 5.03
N ARG A 56 37.01 0.12 3.90
CA ARG A 56 37.63 -0.08 2.59
C ARG A 56 37.73 1.24 1.85
N GLN A 57 38.89 1.88 1.94
CA GLN A 57 39.15 3.11 1.18
C GLN A 57 39.68 2.85 -0.23
N GLU A 58 40.35 1.72 -0.44
CA GLU A 58 40.91 1.38 -1.75
C GLU A 58 39.81 0.96 -2.74
N GLY A 59 39.77 1.65 -3.88
CA GLY A 59 38.78 1.45 -4.93
C GLY A 59 37.37 1.92 -4.57
N VAL A 60 37.20 2.83 -3.59
CA VAL A 60 35.90 3.41 -3.24
C VAL A 60 36.02 4.94 -3.20
N TYR A 61 35.28 5.60 -4.09
CA TYR A 61 35.33 7.06 -4.25
C TYR A 61 33.95 7.66 -3.96
N ILE A 62 33.89 8.58 -2.99
CA ILE A 62 32.70 9.41 -2.77
C ILE A 62 32.89 10.73 -3.51
N ARG A 63 32.00 11.05 -4.45
CA ARG A 63 32.07 12.27 -5.26
C ARG A 63 30.80 13.10 -5.13
N GLU A 64 30.95 14.42 -5.21
CA GLU A 64 29.80 15.30 -5.28
C GLU A 64 29.18 15.25 -6.67
N LEU A 65 27.85 15.17 -6.74
CA LEU A 65 27.07 15.27 -7.97
C LEU A 65 25.68 15.81 -7.63
N ASP A 66 25.41 17.03 -8.08
CA ASP A 66 24.11 17.66 -7.92
C ASP A 66 23.29 17.52 -9.20
N LEU A 67 22.41 16.51 -9.22
CA LEU A 67 21.52 16.23 -10.34
C LEU A 67 20.48 17.34 -10.59
N SER A 68 20.40 18.37 -9.75
CA SER A 68 19.57 19.56 -10.02
C SER A 68 20.29 20.67 -10.78
N ARG A 69 21.55 20.43 -11.22
CA ARG A 69 22.37 21.36 -12.00
C ARG A 69 23.01 20.62 -13.19
N LEU A 70 22.52 20.84 -14.41
CA LEU A 70 23.00 20.12 -15.60
C LEU A 70 24.47 20.39 -15.92
N GLU A 71 24.96 21.60 -15.64
CA GLU A 71 26.39 21.94 -15.76
C GLU A 71 27.25 21.03 -14.87
N HIS A 72 26.88 20.83 -13.60
CA HIS A 72 27.63 19.96 -12.70
C HIS A 72 27.58 18.49 -13.15
N VAL A 73 26.48 18.05 -13.77
CA VAL A 73 26.37 16.70 -14.35
C VAL A 73 27.31 16.53 -15.54
N ARG A 74 27.43 17.56 -16.40
CA ARG A 74 28.37 17.57 -17.52
C ARG A 74 29.80 17.49 -17.01
N ASP A 75 30.19 18.39 -16.11
CA ASP A 75 31.58 18.49 -15.64
C ASP A 75 32.00 17.19 -14.93
N PHE A 76 31.10 16.60 -14.13
CA PHE A 76 31.33 15.30 -13.51
C PHE A 76 31.49 14.17 -14.54
N ALA A 77 30.64 14.13 -15.57
CA ALA A 77 30.72 13.10 -16.61
C ALA A 77 32.03 13.22 -17.41
N ASP A 78 32.42 14.44 -17.78
CA ASP A 78 33.64 14.71 -18.53
C ASP A 78 34.90 14.34 -17.72
N GLU A 79 34.89 14.59 -16.41
CA GLU A 79 35.97 14.14 -15.52
C GLU A 79 36.03 12.61 -15.40
N VAL A 80 34.89 11.93 -15.29
CA VAL A 80 34.85 10.46 -15.24
C VAL A 80 35.34 9.86 -16.57
N GLU A 81 34.92 10.40 -17.71
CA GLU A 81 35.41 9.99 -19.02
C GLU A 81 36.94 10.16 -19.12
N ALA A 82 37.46 11.33 -18.74
CA ALA A 82 38.89 11.62 -18.74
C ALA A 82 39.65 10.62 -17.84
N HIS A 83 39.17 10.37 -16.63
CA HIS A 83 39.79 9.41 -15.72
C HIS A 83 39.78 7.98 -16.24
N VAL A 84 38.75 7.57 -16.98
CA VAL A 84 38.72 6.26 -17.64
C VAL A 84 39.71 6.22 -18.81
N ALA A 85 39.75 7.28 -19.63
CA ALA A 85 40.67 7.38 -20.76
C ALA A 85 42.15 7.40 -20.33
N GLU A 86 42.46 8.05 -19.21
CA GLU A 86 43.80 8.12 -18.60
C GLU A 86 44.17 6.86 -17.79
N GLY A 87 43.24 5.91 -17.62
CA GLY A 87 43.45 4.70 -16.82
C GLY A 87 43.47 4.90 -15.30
N ARG A 88 43.09 6.09 -14.80
CA ARG A 88 42.93 6.37 -13.36
C ARG A 88 41.70 5.70 -12.77
N LEU A 89 40.66 5.50 -13.58
CA LEU A 89 39.47 4.73 -13.24
C LEU A 89 39.31 3.55 -14.20
N PRO A 90 39.04 2.34 -13.71
CA PRO A 90 38.66 1.24 -14.59
C PRO A 90 37.38 1.55 -15.38
N PRO A 91 37.19 0.97 -16.59
CA PRO A 91 35.98 1.17 -17.38
C PRO A 91 34.70 0.85 -16.61
N LEU A 92 33.61 1.53 -16.95
CA LEU A 92 32.35 1.43 -16.22
C LEU A 92 31.66 0.08 -16.51
N ALA A 93 31.61 -0.82 -15.53
CA ALA A 93 30.79 -2.03 -15.61
C ALA A 93 29.31 -1.72 -15.43
N SER A 94 28.97 -0.70 -14.63
CA SER A 94 27.58 -0.31 -14.43
C SER A 94 27.39 1.17 -14.16
N ILE A 95 26.31 1.72 -14.72
CA ILE A 95 25.77 3.05 -14.39
C ILE A 95 24.41 2.83 -13.73
N VAL A 96 24.33 3.09 -12.43
CA VAL A 96 23.13 2.87 -11.63
C VAL A 96 22.45 4.20 -11.32
N CYS A 97 21.37 4.47 -12.05
CA CYS A 97 20.56 5.68 -11.94
C CYS A 97 19.52 5.54 -10.82
N ASN A 98 19.99 5.53 -9.56
CA ASN A 98 19.19 5.29 -8.37
C ASN A 98 18.58 6.57 -7.76
N ALA A 99 19.25 7.72 -7.90
CA ALA A 99 18.75 8.97 -7.32
C ALA A 99 17.38 9.36 -7.87
N TYR A 100 16.56 10.00 -7.05
CA TYR A 100 15.32 10.63 -7.50
C TYR A 100 14.93 11.72 -6.53
N TYR A 101 14.04 12.60 -6.98
CA TYR A 101 13.42 13.60 -6.13
C TYR A 101 11.91 13.41 -6.13
N TRP A 102 11.30 13.71 -4.99
CA TRP A 102 9.86 13.88 -4.90
C TRP A 102 9.53 14.90 -3.80
N ASN A 103 8.37 15.54 -3.93
CA ASN A 103 7.84 16.39 -2.89
C ASN A 103 6.31 16.30 -2.90
N LEU A 104 5.73 15.90 -1.77
CA LEU A 104 4.29 15.71 -1.58
C LEU A 104 3.68 16.75 -0.63
N VAL A 105 4.45 17.77 -0.24
CA VAL A 105 4.05 18.78 0.76
C VAL A 105 4.17 20.21 0.20
N GLY A 106 5.19 20.45 -0.63
CA GLY A 106 5.41 21.73 -1.30
C GLY A 106 4.82 21.78 -2.71
N PRO A 107 4.79 22.98 -3.32
CA PRO A 107 4.46 23.17 -4.73
C PRO A 107 5.54 22.57 -5.65
N ALA A 108 5.32 22.61 -6.97
CA ALA A 108 6.36 22.32 -7.95
C ALA A 108 7.64 23.13 -7.66
N GLU A 109 8.79 22.47 -7.71
CA GLU A 109 10.09 23.12 -7.57
C GLU A 109 10.79 23.14 -8.93
N MET A 110 11.32 24.30 -9.30
CA MET A 110 12.15 24.45 -10.49
C MET A 110 13.63 24.38 -10.10
N THR A 111 14.44 23.78 -10.97
CA THR A 111 15.90 23.81 -10.88
C THR A 111 16.46 25.12 -11.42
N VAL A 112 17.77 25.31 -11.25
CA VAL A 112 18.48 26.46 -11.86
C VAL A 112 18.48 26.40 -13.39
N ASP A 113 18.33 25.20 -13.96
CA ASP A 113 18.24 24.99 -15.42
C ASP A 113 16.83 25.27 -15.96
N GLY A 114 15.87 25.65 -15.11
CA GLY A 114 14.51 25.98 -15.52
C GLY A 114 13.64 24.76 -15.84
N PHE A 115 13.93 23.61 -15.21
CA PHE A 115 13.13 22.39 -15.32
C PHE A 115 12.52 22.00 -13.97
N GLU A 116 11.39 21.29 -14.00
CA GLU A 116 10.77 20.72 -12.81
C GLU A 116 11.73 19.70 -12.19
N LYS A 117 11.97 19.87 -10.89
CA LYS A 117 13.05 19.21 -10.16
C LYS A 117 12.90 17.70 -10.09
N SER A 118 11.68 17.18 -9.97
CA SER A 118 11.43 15.73 -9.95
C SER A 118 11.78 15.10 -11.30
N MET A 119 11.39 15.74 -12.40
CA MET A 119 11.71 15.32 -13.77
C MET A 119 13.21 15.45 -14.07
N GLN A 120 13.84 16.57 -13.73
CA GLN A 120 15.28 16.73 -14.00
C GLN A 120 16.13 15.75 -13.18
N VAL A 121 15.95 15.70 -11.86
CA VAL A 121 16.78 14.87 -10.98
C VAL A 121 16.59 13.38 -11.28
N SER A 122 15.36 12.96 -11.57
CA SER A 122 15.06 11.54 -11.78
C SER A 122 15.37 11.08 -13.20
N HIS A 123 15.16 11.93 -14.21
CA HIS A 123 15.28 11.59 -15.64
C HIS A 123 16.36 12.37 -16.37
N LEU A 124 16.22 13.69 -16.57
CA LEU A 124 17.08 14.45 -17.49
C LEU A 124 18.57 14.37 -17.16
N SER A 125 18.90 14.53 -15.88
CA SER A 125 20.30 14.47 -15.41
C SER A 125 20.88 13.06 -15.55
N HIS A 126 20.07 12.02 -15.37
CA HIS A 126 20.51 10.65 -15.65
C HIS A 126 20.66 10.37 -17.14
N ALA A 127 19.74 10.88 -17.96
CA ALA A 127 19.83 10.75 -19.41
C ALA A 127 21.11 11.43 -19.93
N ALA A 128 21.42 12.64 -19.45
CA ALA A 128 22.66 13.35 -19.78
C ALA A 128 23.91 12.57 -19.34
N LEU A 129 23.93 12.08 -18.10
CA LEU A 129 25.03 11.29 -17.55
C LEU A 129 25.26 10.01 -18.36
N VAL A 130 24.19 9.27 -18.67
CA VAL A 130 24.26 8.02 -19.44
C VAL A 130 24.74 8.29 -20.86
N MET A 131 24.19 9.29 -21.55
CA MET A 131 24.57 9.59 -22.94
C MET A 131 26.04 10.01 -23.07
N ARG A 132 26.59 10.70 -22.06
CA ARG A 132 28.02 11.07 -22.04
C ARG A 132 28.93 9.87 -21.73
N LEU A 133 28.57 9.06 -20.73
CA LEU A 133 29.44 8.00 -20.23
C LEU A 133 29.33 6.66 -20.96
N VAL A 134 28.38 6.51 -21.90
CA VAL A 134 28.12 5.22 -22.56
C VAL A 134 29.35 4.67 -23.31
N ARG A 135 30.23 5.55 -23.82
CA ARG A 135 31.46 5.14 -24.51
C ARG A 135 32.61 4.77 -23.56
N SER A 136 32.50 5.12 -22.28
CA SER A 136 33.45 4.74 -21.22
C SER A 136 33.09 3.41 -20.55
N CYS A 137 32.07 2.71 -21.04
CA CYS A 137 31.61 1.44 -20.51
C CYS A 137 32.50 0.25 -20.88
N ALA A 138 32.64 -0.69 -19.95
CA ALA A 138 33.31 -1.96 -20.17
C ALA A 138 32.49 -2.89 -21.08
N PRO A 139 33.12 -3.92 -21.70
CA PRO A 139 32.37 -5.00 -22.33
C PRO A 139 31.37 -5.64 -21.36
N LYS A 140 30.14 -5.89 -21.81
CA LYS A 140 29.01 -6.38 -21.00
C LYS A 140 28.56 -5.43 -19.87
N ALA A 141 28.81 -4.13 -20.01
CA ALA A 141 28.33 -3.14 -19.07
C ALA A 141 26.80 -3.09 -18.97
N ARG A 142 26.31 -2.47 -17.90
CA ARG A 142 24.88 -2.35 -17.63
C ARG A 142 24.47 -0.96 -17.20
N ILE A 143 23.37 -0.51 -17.79
CA ILE A 143 22.67 0.71 -17.39
C ILE A 143 21.44 0.27 -16.61
N LEU A 144 21.38 0.61 -15.32
CA LEU A 144 20.28 0.27 -14.43
C LEU A 144 19.43 1.51 -14.16
N LEU A 145 18.18 1.49 -14.65
CA LEU A 145 17.21 2.58 -14.54
C LEU A 145 16.09 2.19 -13.57
N PHE A 146 15.82 3.02 -12.57
CA PHE A 146 14.77 2.73 -11.58
C PHE A 146 13.42 3.33 -11.98
N SER A 147 12.49 2.45 -12.35
CA SER A 147 11.06 2.74 -12.52
C SER A 147 10.29 2.51 -11.20
N SER A 148 8.97 2.35 -11.27
CA SER A 148 8.09 2.00 -10.15
C SER A 148 6.76 1.48 -10.70
N ALA A 149 5.99 0.69 -9.94
CA ALA A 149 4.65 0.26 -10.36
C ALA A 149 3.73 1.43 -10.77
N VAL A 150 3.95 2.61 -10.17
CA VAL A 150 3.15 3.83 -10.39
C VAL A 150 3.31 4.45 -11.78
N HIS A 151 4.23 3.95 -12.62
CA HIS A 151 4.28 4.36 -14.02
C HIS A 151 3.05 3.86 -14.81
N ARG A 152 2.28 2.89 -14.26
CA ARG A 152 1.03 2.41 -14.82
C ARG A 152 -0.14 3.09 -14.10
N PRO A 153 -1.13 3.64 -14.83
CA PRO A 153 -2.36 4.14 -14.22
C PRO A 153 -3.05 3.07 -13.36
N GLY A 154 -3.61 3.48 -12.23
CA GLY A 154 -4.31 2.66 -11.24
C GLY A 154 -3.41 1.84 -10.30
N ARG A 155 -2.09 1.89 -10.44
CA ARG A 155 -1.14 1.12 -9.60
C ARG A 155 -0.56 1.91 -8.43
N GLY A 156 -0.89 3.20 -8.30
CA GLY A 156 -0.47 4.06 -7.20
C GLY A 156 -1.52 4.30 -6.12
N ALA A 157 -2.68 3.64 -6.17
CA ALA A 157 -3.73 3.79 -5.16
C ALA A 157 -3.23 3.44 -3.74
N PRO A 158 -3.65 4.18 -2.69
CA PRO A 158 -4.58 5.32 -2.68
C PRO A 158 -3.92 6.69 -2.93
N PHE A 159 -2.63 6.73 -3.28
CA PHE A 159 -1.89 7.99 -3.48
C PHE A 159 -2.12 8.60 -4.87
N GLU A 160 -2.49 7.78 -5.84
CA GLU A 160 -2.83 8.18 -7.21
C GLU A 160 -4.23 8.79 -7.28
N LYS A 161 -4.32 10.08 -6.98
CA LYS A 161 -5.51 10.89 -7.29
C LYS A 161 -5.47 11.42 -8.73
N LEU A 162 -4.27 11.67 -9.22
CA LEU A 162 -3.99 12.08 -10.58
C LEU A 162 -3.13 10.98 -11.23
N PRO A 163 -3.60 10.34 -12.32
CA PRO A 163 -2.87 9.26 -12.96
C PRO A 163 -1.61 9.78 -13.66
N PRO A 164 -0.57 8.93 -13.83
CA PRO A 164 0.55 9.25 -14.68
C PRO A 164 0.10 9.44 -16.14
N SER A 165 0.70 10.38 -16.84
CA SER A 165 0.48 10.59 -18.27
C SER A 165 1.65 11.32 -18.91
N ILE A 166 1.83 11.12 -20.22
CA ILE A 166 2.72 11.93 -21.04
C ILE A 166 1.87 13.02 -21.72
N PRO A 167 1.94 14.28 -21.26
CA PRO A 167 1.11 15.35 -21.79
C PRO A 167 1.52 15.74 -23.20
N SER A 168 0.56 16.30 -23.94
CA SER A 168 0.79 17.02 -25.19
C SER A 168 0.39 18.48 -24.98
N PRO A 169 1.32 19.45 -25.03
CA PRO A 169 2.73 19.34 -25.42
C PRO A 169 3.64 18.72 -24.33
N LEU A 170 4.75 18.09 -24.77
CA LEU A 170 5.72 17.43 -23.89
C LEU A 170 6.43 18.37 -22.91
N GLU A 171 6.51 19.66 -23.26
CA GLU A 171 7.12 20.70 -22.43
C GLU A 171 6.48 20.79 -21.03
N LEU A 172 5.23 20.37 -20.88
CA LEU A 172 4.54 20.30 -19.58
C LEU A 172 5.16 19.29 -18.61
N LEU A 173 5.94 18.32 -19.09
CA LEU A 173 6.70 17.40 -18.22
C LEU A 173 7.82 18.10 -17.46
N VAL A 174 8.44 19.11 -18.09
CA VAL A 174 9.61 19.80 -17.55
C VAL A 174 9.30 21.22 -17.11
N ARG A 175 8.19 21.81 -17.55
CA ARG A 175 7.70 23.12 -17.15
C ARG A 175 6.18 23.04 -16.97
N PRO A 176 5.70 22.36 -15.91
CA PRO A 176 4.28 22.28 -15.65
C PRO A 176 3.72 23.68 -15.33
N GLY A 177 2.44 23.87 -15.62
CA GLY A 177 1.68 25.02 -15.13
C GLY A 177 1.51 25.00 -13.61
N PRO A 178 0.88 26.03 -13.04
CA PRO A 178 0.49 26.02 -11.63
C PRO A 178 -0.46 24.85 -11.35
N ASP A 179 -0.40 24.33 -10.13
CA ASP A 179 -1.29 23.25 -9.68
C ASP A 179 -2.74 23.72 -9.71
N ALA A 180 -3.61 22.92 -10.31
CA ALA A 180 -5.01 23.27 -10.55
C ALA A 180 -5.83 23.37 -9.25
N ASP A 181 -5.37 22.71 -8.18
CA ASP A 181 -5.95 22.71 -6.85
C ASP A 181 -4.85 22.69 -5.76
N ASP A 182 -5.20 22.90 -4.50
CA ASP A 182 -4.23 22.89 -3.38
C ASP A 182 -3.86 21.47 -2.92
N ASP A 183 -4.15 20.42 -3.72
CA ASP A 183 -3.80 19.04 -3.39
C ASP A 183 -2.35 18.71 -3.78
N ARG A 184 -1.42 19.32 -3.04
CA ARG A 184 0.03 19.19 -3.27
C ARG A 184 0.53 17.75 -3.25
N ALA A 185 -0.13 16.88 -2.48
CA ALA A 185 0.23 15.47 -2.41
C ALA A 185 -0.13 14.74 -3.71
N ALA A 186 -1.28 15.06 -4.33
CA ALA A 186 -1.69 14.51 -5.61
C ALA A 186 -0.74 14.93 -6.74
N HIS A 187 -0.49 16.24 -6.89
CA HIS A 187 0.41 16.77 -7.93
C HIS A 187 1.84 16.29 -7.75
N GLY A 188 2.34 16.31 -6.51
CA GLY A 188 3.65 15.78 -6.17
C GLY A 188 3.82 14.31 -6.53
N PHE A 189 2.79 13.49 -6.26
CA PHE A 189 2.79 12.09 -6.61
C PHE A 189 2.70 11.87 -8.12
N GLN A 190 1.88 12.65 -8.82
CA GLN A 190 1.77 12.60 -10.28
C GLN A 190 3.10 12.93 -10.97
N ARG A 191 3.81 13.99 -10.54
CA ARG A 191 5.13 14.34 -11.11
C ARG A 191 6.14 13.21 -10.95
N TYR A 192 6.15 12.58 -9.77
CA TYR A 192 6.97 11.38 -9.54
C TYR A 192 6.56 10.23 -10.48
N ALA A 193 5.27 9.97 -10.63
CA ALA A 193 4.75 8.91 -11.50
C ALA A 193 5.06 9.16 -12.99
N ASN A 194 4.88 10.40 -13.45
CA ASN A 194 5.27 10.87 -14.79
C ASN A 194 6.77 10.66 -15.03
N ALA A 195 7.63 11.02 -14.07
CA ALA A 195 9.06 10.79 -14.18
C ALA A 195 9.39 9.30 -14.32
N LYS A 196 8.71 8.40 -13.56
CA LYS A 196 8.90 6.95 -13.71
C LYS A 196 8.42 6.41 -15.05
N LEU A 197 7.33 6.95 -15.58
CA LEU A 197 6.82 6.64 -16.91
C LEU A 197 7.82 7.07 -18.02
N VAL A 198 8.31 8.31 -17.94
CA VAL A 198 9.31 8.85 -18.88
C VAL A 198 10.62 8.05 -18.83
N ILE A 199 11.14 7.72 -17.65
CA ILE A 199 12.34 6.87 -17.50
C ILE A 199 12.14 5.52 -18.19
N THR A 200 10.95 4.94 -18.05
CA THR A 200 10.64 3.62 -18.63
C THR A 200 10.60 3.71 -20.15
N ALA A 201 9.86 4.68 -20.70
CA ALA A 201 9.78 4.90 -22.15
C ALA A 201 11.15 5.24 -22.76
N TRP A 202 11.86 6.21 -22.18
CA TRP A 202 13.19 6.61 -22.65
C TRP A 202 14.21 5.47 -22.55
N GLY A 203 14.13 4.62 -21.52
CA GLY A 203 14.98 3.44 -21.38
C GLY A 203 14.82 2.44 -22.54
N PHE A 204 13.61 2.26 -23.08
CA PHE A 204 13.40 1.45 -24.28
C PHE A 204 13.97 2.11 -25.53
N ALA A 205 13.83 3.43 -25.67
CA ALA A 205 14.43 4.20 -26.77
C ALA A 205 15.97 4.09 -26.77
N LEU A 206 16.59 4.18 -25.58
CA LEU A 206 18.00 3.96 -25.36
C LEU A 206 18.42 2.55 -25.78
N LEU A 207 17.73 1.52 -25.28
CA LEU A 207 18.04 0.12 -25.59
C LEU A 207 18.05 -0.13 -27.09
N ARG A 208 17.04 0.35 -27.83
CA ARG A 208 16.99 0.21 -29.30
C ARG A 208 18.18 0.85 -29.99
N ARG A 209 18.63 2.03 -29.52
CA ARG A 209 19.78 2.74 -30.11
C ARG A 209 21.09 2.01 -29.84
N LEU A 210 21.30 1.53 -28.61
CA LEU A 210 22.48 0.73 -28.27
C LEU A 210 22.55 -0.57 -29.08
N GLN A 211 21.41 -1.22 -29.31
CA GLN A 211 21.35 -2.43 -30.13
C GLN A 211 21.67 -2.19 -31.61
N LYS A 212 21.35 -0.99 -32.14
CA LYS A 212 21.65 -0.61 -33.53
C LYS A 212 23.13 -0.30 -33.75
N ASP A 213 23.83 0.23 -32.74
CA ASP A 213 25.25 0.56 -32.83
C ASP A 213 26.12 -0.68 -32.56
N PRO A 214 26.87 -1.20 -33.55
CA PRO A 214 27.70 -2.39 -33.36
C PRO A 214 28.76 -2.26 -32.26
N SER A 215 29.21 -1.02 -31.99
CA SER A 215 30.19 -0.74 -30.95
C SER A 215 29.58 -0.76 -29.54
N LEU A 216 28.27 -0.47 -29.41
CA LEU A 216 27.58 -0.34 -28.11
C LEU A 216 26.58 -1.47 -27.80
N ARG A 217 26.28 -2.36 -28.76
CA ARG A 217 25.33 -3.47 -28.59
C ARG A 217 25.64 -4.46 -27.46
N HIS A 218 26.85 -4.39 -26.91
CA HIS A 218 27.28 -5.20 -25.78
C HIS A 218 26.80 -4.65 -24.41
N ILE A 219 26.25 -3.44 -24.38
CA ILE A 219 25.73 -2.79 -23.17
C ILE A 219 24.27 -3.20 -22.98
N SER A 220 23.93 -3.68 -21.78
CA SER A 220 22.56 -4.03 -21.41
C SER A 220 21.84 -2.88 -20.72
N VAL A 221 20.54 -2.72 -20.96
CA VAL A 221 19.68 -1.74 -20.28
C VAL A 221 18.63 -2.48 -19.47
N VAL A 222 18.66 -2.31 -18.16
CA VAL A 222 17.70 -2.91 -17.22
C VAL A 222 16.87 -1.79 -16.61
N ILE A 223 15.57 -1.80 -16.91
CA ILE A 223 14.60 -0.91 -16.28
C ILE A 223 13.90 -1.72 -15.20
N VAL A 224 14.02 -1.32 -13.94
CA VAL A 224 13.54 -2.12 -12.81
C VAL A 224 12.53 -1.37 -11.95
N ASN A 225 11.41 -2.03 -11.64
CA ASN A 225 10.55 -1.71 -10.52
C ASN A 225 11.04 -2.50 -9.28
N PRO A 226 11.64 -1.83 -8.28
CA PRO A 226 12.20 -2.51 -7.10
C PRO A 226 11.13 -2.98 -6.09
N GLY A 227 9.85 -2.71 -6.37
CA GLY A 227 8.75 -2.96 -5.44
C GLY A 227 8.50 -1.81 -4.46
N VAL A 228 7.58 -2.04 -3.52
CA VAL A 228 7.17 -1.02 -2.54
C VAL A 228 8.10 -1.05 -1.33
N LEU A 229 9.02 -0.08 -1.27
CA LEU A 229 10.03 0.04 -0.22
C LEU A 229 9.46 0.68 1.05
N SER A 230 8.99 -0.14 1.99
CA SER A 230 8.25 0.27 3.22
C SER A 230 9.06 1.15 4.18
N ASP A 231 10.39 1.10 4.08
CA ASP A 231 11.34 1.78 4.94
C ASP A 231 12.14 2.89 4.24
N SER A 232 11.79 3.20 2.98
CA SER A 232 12.45 4.24 2.20
C SER A 232 12.43 5.59 2.90
N ARG A 233 13.56 6.29 2.88
CA ARG A 233 13.71 7.68 3.35
C ARG A 233 12.72 8.64 2.68
N ALA A 234 12.32 8.36 1.45
CA ALA A 234 11.36 9.17 0.73
C ALA A 234 10.02 9.29 1.49
N LEU A 235 9.59 8.24 2.21
CA LEU A 235 8.36 8.26 3.02
C LEU A 235 8.47 9.10 4.31
N LEU A 236 9.67 9.64 4.60
CA LEU A 236 9.95 10.43 5.80
C LEU A 236 10.22 11.90 5.46
N VAL A 237 10.79 12.17 4.28
CA VAL A 237 11.21 13.51 3.84
C VAL A 237 10.29 13.99 2.72
N ASN A 238 9.89 15.26 2.78
CA ASN A 238 8.95 15.87 1.83
C ASN A 238 7.63 15.09 1.66
N THR A 239 7.19 14.43 2.74
CA THR A 239 5.99 13.58 2.77
C THR A 239 5.07 14.03 3.91
N PRO A 240 3.74 14.10 3.69
CA PRO A 240 2.79 14.46 4.73
C PRO A 240 2.94 13.61 6.00
N ARG A 241 2.82 14.26 7.17
CA ARG A 241 2.98 13.59 8.49
C ARG A 241 2.08 12.35 8.65
N LYS A 242 0.87 12.39 8.09
CA LYS A 242 -0.08 11.26 8.09
C LYS A 242 0.51 10.02 7.41
N ILE A 243 1.15 10.19 6.25
CA ILE A 243 1.77 9.09 5.49
C ILE A 243 2.99 8.56 6.23
N CYS A 244 3.83 9.45 6.77
CA CYS A 244 5.00 9.08 7.58
C CYS A 244 4.59 8.24 8.80
N LEU A 245 3.54 8.66 9.53
CA LEU A 245 3.04 7.95 10.70
C LEU A 245 2.45 6.58 10.31
N THR A 246 1.66 6.51 9.24
CA THR A 246 1.08 5.27 8.73
C THR A 246 2.16 4.28 8.28
N SER A 247 3.19 4.74 7.56
CA SER A 247 4.33 3.92 7.18
C SER A 247 5.01 3.31 8.42
N ARG A 248 5.29 4.14 9.43
CA ARG A 248 6.03 3.73 10.63
C ARG A 248 5.22 2.82 11.57
N LEU A 249 3.95 3.15 11.83
CA LEU A 249 3.13 2.48 12.84
C LEU A 249 2.29 1.32 12.29
N LEU A 250 1.99 1.31 11.00
CA LEU A 250 1.10 0.32 10.39
C LEU A 250 1.80 -0.52 9.34
N ILE A 251 2.38 0.10 8.31
CA ILE A 251 2.90 -0.63 7.14
C ILE A 251 4.12 -1.47 7.52
N ARG A 252 5.10 -0.90 8.22
CA ARG A 252 6.32 -1.62 8.64
C ARG A 252 6.06 -2.83 9.54
N PRO A 253 5.30 -2.75 10.65
CA PRO A 253 5.06 -3.91 11.50
C PRO A 253 4.18 -4.97 10.84
N LEU A 254 3.24 -4.56 9.96
CA LEU A 254 2.37 -5.49 9.23
C LEU A 254 2.96 -5.96 7.90
N GLN A 255 4.16 -5.53 7.53
CA GLN A 255 4.80 -5.86 6.25
C GLN A 255 4.69 -7.34 5.83
N PRO A 256 5.03 -8.35 6.67
CA PRO A 256 4.94 -9.75 6.23
C PRO A 256 3.50 -10.16 5.89
N LEU A 257 2.51 -9.60 6.60
CA LEU A 257 1.10 -9.84 6.35
C LEU A 257 0.62 -9.09 5.09
N LEU A 258 1.02 -7.82 4.91
CA LEU A 258 0.67 -7.02 3.73
C LEU A 258 1.27 -7.60 2.45
N ARG A 259 2.50 -8.13 2.53
CA ARG A 259 3.15 -8.86 1.43
C ARG A 259 2.34 -10.08 0.99
N LEU A 260 1.75 -10.81 1.95
CA LEU A 260 0.96 -12.00 1.67
C LEU A 260 -0.45 -11.68 1.16
N LEU A 261 -1.10 -10.66 1.72
CA LEU A 261 -2.52 -10.39 1.52
C LEU A 261 -2.84 -9.31 0.49
N MET A 262 -1.90 -8.40 0.19
CA MET A 262 -2.16 -7.24 -0.67
C MET A 262 -1.27 -7.23 -1.90
N ASP A 263 0.04 -7.08 -1.72
CA ASP A 263 0.99 -6.95 -2.81
C ASP A 263 2.32 -7.61 -2.45
N ARG A 264 2.69 -8.64 -3.24
CA ARG A 264 3.92 -9.41 -3.05
C ARG A 264 5.19 -8.56 -3.17
N THR A 265 5.11 -7.39 -3.80
CA THR A 265 6.25 -6.49 -4.00
C THR A 265 6.58 -5.64 -2.76
N ILE A 266 5.77 -5.66 -1.70
CA ILE A 266 6.03 -4.90 -0.46
C ILE A 266 7.26 -5.48 0.26
N ARG A 267 8.30 -4.68 0.40
CA ARG A 267 9.60 -5.10 0.94
C ARG A 267 10.40 -4.00 1.59
N THR A 268 11.47 -4.38 2.27
CA THR A 268 12.45 -3.45 2.81
C THR A 268 13.44 -3.00 1.73
N SER A 269 14.05 -1.84 1.93
CA SER A 269 15.13 -1.32 1.11
C SER A 269 16.36 -2.22 1.17
N ALA A 270 16.58 -2.95 2.27
CA ALA A 270 17.65 -3.93 2.40
C ALA A 270 17.43 -5.17 1.52
N GLU A 271 16.21 -5.71 1.46
CA GLU A 271 15.85 -6.76 0.50
C GLU A 271 15.99 -6.22 -0.94
N ALA A 272 15.41 -5.04 -1.20
CA ALA A 272 15.77 -4.06 -2.26
C ALA A 272 17.18 -4.22 -2.86
N ALA A 273 18.12 -3.93 -1.97
CA ALA A 273 19.50 -3.63 -2.27
C ALA A 273 20.31 -4.82 -2.77
N VAL A 274 20.01 -6.02 -2.27
CA VAL A 274 20.72 -7.24 -2.70
C VAL A 274 20.46 -7.49 -4.19
N GLU A 275 19.21 -7.34 -4.61
CA GLU A 275 18.85 -7.48 -6.03
C GLU A 275 19.45 -6.36 -6.87
N MET A 276 19.38 -5.11 -6.41
CA MET A 276 20.06 -3.99 -7.09
C MET A 276 21.56 -4.27 -7.30
N ALA A 277 22.25 -4.74 -6.26
CA ALA A 277 23.68 -5.07 -6.34
C ALA A 277 23.94 -6.18 -7.36
N ARG A 278 23.15 -7.27 -7.33
CA ARG A 278 23.26 -8.38 -8.30
C ARG A 278 22.87 -7.99 -9.72
N LEU A 279 21.92 -7.07 -9.88
CA LEU A 279 21.60 -6.49 -11.17
C LEU A 279 22.78 -5.67 -11.67
N ALA A 280 23.38 -4.80 -10.83
CA ALA A 280 24.53 -3.97 -11.17
C ALA A 280 25.81 -4.78 -11.47
N THR A 281 26.00 -5.95 -10.86
CA THR A 281 27.13 -6.85 -11.17
C THR A 281 26.86 -7.78 -12.35
N ASN A 282 25.67 -7.69 -12.97
CA ASN A 282 25.22 -8.58 -14.05
C ASN A 282 25.10 -10.05 -13.63
N GLU A 283 24.96 -10.33 -12.32
CA GLU A 283 24.85 -11.68 -11.74
C GLU A 283 23.43 -12.24 -11.83
N ALA A 284 22.40 -11.42 -11.54
CA ALA A 284 21.03 -11.92 -11.40
C ALA A 284 20.33 -12.23 -12.75
N VAL A 285 20.59 -11.43 -13.79
CA VAL A 285 19.96 -11.57 -15.12
C VAL A 285 21.01 -11.38 -16.22
N PRO A 286 21.97 -12.31 -16.38
CA PRO A 286 23.15 -12.11 -17.19
C PRO A 286 22.81 -11.77 -18.65
N GLY A 287 23.25 -10.59 -19.12
CA GLY A 287 23.08 -10.14 -20.51
C GLY A 287 21.65 -9.79 -20.93
N GLN A 288 20.66 -9.95 -20.06
CA GLN A 288 19.27 -9.57 -20.36
C GLN A 288 19.08 -8.06 -20.29
N SER A 289 18.15 -7.57 -21.10
CA SER A 289 17.72 -6.16 -21.15
C SER A 289 16.19 -6.09 -21.21
N GLY A 290 15.62 -4.95 -20.81
CA GLY A 290 14.18 -4.70 -20.80
C GLY A 290 13.65 -4.31 -19.43
N PHE A 291 12.34 -4.50 -19.23
CA PHE A 291 11.64 -4.15 -18.00
C PHE A 291 11.51 -5.36 -17.06
N PHE A 292 11.77 -5.13 -15.78
CA PHE A 292 11.71 -6.13 -14.72
C PHE A 292 10.94 -5.58 -13.53
N THR A 293 10.14 -6.43 -12.90
CA THR A 293 9.64 -6.19 -11.54
C THR A 293 10.43 -7.11 -10.61
N MET A 294 11.19 -6.50 -9.69
CA MET A 294 12.23 -7.20 -8.92
C MET A 294 13.25 -7.88 -9.86
N LEU A 295 13.37 -9.21 -9.84
CA LEU A 295 14.22 -9.97 -10.75
C LEU A 295 13.44 -10.67 -11.88
N GLU A 296 12.11 -10.55 -11.89
CA GLU A 296 11.25 -11.20 -12.87
C GLU A 296 11.00 -10.28 -14.06
N ARG A 297 11.07 -10.85 -15.28
CA ARG A 297 10.77 -10.11 -16.50
C ARG A 297 9.27 -9.78 -16.51
N ASP A 298 8.94 -8.52 -16.79
CA ASP A 298 7.58 -7.99 -16.70
C ASP A 298 7.30 -7.03 -17.87
N GLU A 299 6.03 -6.72 -18.12
CA GLU A 299 5.60 -5.80 -19.18
C GLU A 299 5.23 -4.43 -18.60
N SER A 300 5.95 -3.38 -18.97
CA SER A 300 5.63 -2.00 -18.56
C SER A 300 4.30 -1.49 -19.16
N SER A 301 3.86 -0.29 -18.75
CA SER A 301 2.65 0.36 -19.27
C SER A 301 2.60 0.39 -20.80
N GLU A 302 1.41 0.34 -21.38
CA GLU A 302 1.20 0.47 -22.83
C GLU A 302 1.82 1.76 -23.37
N GLU A 303 1.58 2.89 -22.71
CA GLU A 303 2.13 4.20 -23.08
C GLU A 303 3.67 4.20 -23.09
N SER A 304 4.32 3.53 -22.14
CA SER A 304 5.79 3.40 -22.15
C SER A 304 6.34 2.51 -23.26
N ARG A 305 5.53 1.61 -23.83
CA ARG A 305 5.91 0.69 -24.90
C ARG A 305 5.64 1.28 -26.28
N ASP A 306 4.82 2.33 -26.36
CA ASP A 306 4.53 3.03 -27.60
C ASP A 306 5.81 3.62 -28.20
N GLN A 307 6.14 3.20 -29.41
CA GLN A 307 7.37 3.63 -30.08
C GLN A 307 7.36 5.12 -30.45
N GLY A 308 6.22 5.68 -30.84
CA GLY A 308 6.10 7.11 -31.17
C GLY A 308 6.38 7.98 -29.95
N VAL A 309 5.81 7.61 -28.80
CA VAL A 309 6.05 8.27 -27.51
C VAL A 309 7.52 8.18 -27.11
N GLN A 310 8.14 7.00 -27.24
CA GLN A 310 9.55 6.78 -26.93
C GLN A 310 10.48 7.66 -27.77
N GLU A 311 10.23 7.78 -29.07
CA GLU A 311 11.03 8.61 -29.97
C GLU A 311 10.81 10.11 -29.69
N ALA A 312 9.57 10.54 -29.47
CA ALA A 312 9.26 11.93 -29.12
C ALA A 312 9.93 12.34 -27.80
N LEU A 313 9.93 11.47 -26.78
CA LEU A 313 10.63 11.70 -25.52
C LEU A 313 12.15 11.71 -25.67
N TRP A 314 12.71 10.90 -26.57
CA TRP A 314 14.14 10.92 -26.87
C TRP A 314 14.56 12.26 -27.45
N GLU A 315 13.86 12.72 -28.50
CA GLU A 315 14.12 14.01 -29.15
C GLU A 315 13.88 15.18 -28.19
N ALA A 316 12.79 15.16 -27.43
CA ALA A 316 12.52 16.17 -26.40
C ALA A 316 13.64 16.21 -25.35
N SER A 317 14.09 15.06 -24.85
CA SER A 317 15.20 14.97 -23.89
C SER A 317 16.50 15.53 -24.49
N ALA A 318 16.80 15.21 -25.75
CA ALA A 318 17.98 15.75 -26.44
C ALA A 318 17.91 17.28 -26.62
N ARG A 319 16.73 17.82 -26.94
CA ARG A 319 16.48 19.26 -27.04
C ARG A 319 16.64 19.96 -25.69
N TRP A 320 16.02 19.43 -24.63
CA TRP A 320 16.11 20.00 -23.28
C TRP A 320 17.54 19.99 -22.72
N LEU A 321 18.35 19.01 -23.13
CA LEU A 321 19.76 18.92 -22.76
C LEU A 321 20.70 19.71 -23.69
N GLY A 322 20.18 20.42 -24.69
CA GLY A 322 20.97 21.25 -25.59
C GLY A 322 21.89 20.46 -26.54
N MET A 323 21.57 19.19 -26.84
CA MET A 323 22.39 18.31 -27.68
C MET A 323 21.97 18.29 -29.16
N SER A 324 20.98 19.10 -29.56
CA SER A 324 20.48 19.14 -30.93
C SER A 324 21.40 19.95 -31.84
N GLY A 325 22.28 19.25 -32.57
CA GLY A 325 23.14 19.82 -33.63
C GLY A 325 23.89 18.75 -34.43
N ALA A 326 23.18 17.96 -35.26
CA ALA A 326 23.66 17.31 -36.50
C ALA A 326 22.60 16.33 -37.05
N GLY A 327 21.73 16.80 -37.95
CA GLY A 327 20.84 15.91 -38.73
C GLY A 327 19.47 16.51 -39.08
N SER A 328 19.35 16.96 -40.32
CA SER A 328 18.12 17.32 -41.09
C SER A 328 17.24 18.47 -40.61
N HIS A 329 17.46 19.65 -41.21
CA HIS A 329 16.38 20.52 -41.67
C HIS A 329 15.50 19.79 -42.71
N PRO A 330 14.21 20.14 -42.81
CA PRO A 330 13.85 20.99 -43.95
C PRO A 330 13.04 22.22 -43.53
N ASN A 331 13.27 23.28 -44.30
CA ASN A 331 12.64 24.59 -44.24
C ASN A 331 11.11 24.53 -44.17
N ASN A 332 10.52 25.38 -43.33
CA ASN A 332 9.64 26.42 -43.84
C ASN A 332 9.59 27.59 -42.85
N HIS A 333 10.23 28.67 -43.25
CA HIS A 333 9.99 30.01 -42.76
C HIS A 333 8.51 30.36 -42.92
N LEU A 334 7.89 30.94 -41.89
CA LEU A 334 6.84 31.93 -42.10
C LEU A 334 6.97 33.02 -41.03
N ASN A 335 7.35 34.18 -41.56
CA ASN A 335 7.60 35.47 -40.93
C ASN A 335 6.34 36.05 -40.27
N CYS A 336 6.54 36.72 -39.14
CA CYS A 336 5.66 37.78 -38.66
C CYS A 336 6.03 39.10 -39.37
N ASN A 337 5.07 39.76 -40.04
CA ASN A 337 4.86 41.23 -40.10
C ASN A 337 3.83 41.66 -41.20
N SER A 338 2.59 41.99 -40.76
CA SER A 338 1.63 43.08 -41.17
C SER A 338 1.23 43.35 -42.66
N PRO A 339 0.21 44.18 -43.00
CA PRO A 339 -1.08 44.61 -42.38
C PRO A 339 -2.33 44.57 -43.33
N HIS A 340 -3.52 44.92 -42.80
CA HIS A 340 -4.83 45.22 -43.46
C HIS A 340 -5.60 44.02 -44.10
N ALA A 341 -6.92 43.85 -44.00
CA ALA A 341 -8.00 44.82 -43.90
C ALA A 341 -9.25 44.31 -43.14
N GLN A 342 -9.88 45.30 -42.50
CA GLN A 342 -11.22 45.46 -41.92
C GLN A 342 -12.35 44.49 -42.35
N HIS A 343 -13.13 44.03 -41.37
CA HIS A 343 -14.54 44.45 -41.25
C HIS A 343 -15.05 44.34 -39.80
N GLN A 344 -15.60 45.48 -39.35
CA GLN A 344 -16.55 45.68 -38.23
C GLN A 344 -17.70 44.64 -38.27
N ASP A 345 -18.41 44.27 -37.20
CA ASP A 345 -19.04 45.15 -36.21
C ASP A 345 -19.64 44.34 -35.04
N LYS A 346 -19.68 44.99 -33.87
CA LYS A 346 -20.69 44.95 -32.78
C LYS A 346 -20.90 43.72 -31.89
N ALA A 347 -20.62 44.00 -30.60
CA ALA A 347 -21.15 43.32 -29.43
C ALA A 347 -22.67 43.56 -29.26
N THR A 348 -23.38 42.53 -28.81
CA THR A 348 -24.64 42.65 -28.09
C THR A 348 -24.66 41.65 -26.94
N ASP A 349 -24.80 42.21 -25.73
CA ASP A 349 -25.21 41.56 -24.49
C ASP A 349 -26.50 40.75 -24.68
N THR A 350 -26.48 39.46 -24.35
CA THR A 350 -27.69 38.73 -23.92
C THR A 350 -27.32 37.59 -22.97
N LYS A 351 -27.86 37.67 -21.75
CA LYS A 351 -27.92 36.59 -20.75
C LYS A 351 -28.43 35.27 -21.37
N PRO A 352 -27.96 34.08 -20.92
CA PRO A 352 -28.60 32.82 -21.28
C PRO A 352 -29.86 32.59 -20.42
N SER A 353 -31.01 32.52 -21.08
CA SER A 353 -32.26 31.97 -20.54
C SER A 353 -32.31 30.43 -20.72
N PRO A 354 -33.11 29.70 -19.93
CA PRO A 354 -33.05 28.25 -19.82
C PRO A 354 -33.66 27.52 -21.03
N PHE A 355 -33.01 26.46 -21.49
CA PHE A 355 -33.50 25.60 -22.58
C PHE A 355 -34.83 24.91 -22.21
N PRO A 356 -35.85 24.90 -23.08
CA PRO A 356 -37.08 24.16 -22.86
C PRO A 356 -36.93 22.69 -23.26
N MET A 357 -37.48 21.80 -22.42
CA MET A 357 -37.76 20.41 -22.76
C MET A 357 -38.92 20.35 -23.77
N GLN A 358 -38.71 19.67 -24.91
CA GLN A 358 -39.78 19.04 -25.67
C GLN A 358 -39.32 17.67 -26.17
N GLY A 359 -40.17 16.67 -25.91
CA GLY A 359 -39.84 15.25 -25.98
C GLY A 359 -39.83 14.67 -27.39
N THR A 360 -38.83 13.85 -27.64
CA THR A 360 -38.87 12.78 -28.64
C THR A 360 -39.27 11.46 -27.96
N PRO A 361 -40.11 10.61 -28.56
CA PRO A 361 -40.47 9.33 -27.98
C PRO A 361 -39.23 8.44 -27.79
N ILE A 362 -38.97 8.04 -26.55
CA ILE A 362 -37.75 7.32 -26.13
C ILE A 362 -37.61 5.94 -26.82
N SER A 363 -38.71 5.37 -27.32
CA SER A 363 -38.75 4.03 -27.94
C SER A 363 -37.85 3.88 -29.17
N ASN A 364 -37.78 4.89 -30.04
CA ASN A 364 -36.97 4.83 -31.27
C ASN A 364 -35.46 4.96 -31.00
N LEU A 365 -35.08 5.66 -29.92
CA LEU A 365 -33.68 5.84 -29.57
C LEU A 365 -33.09 4.54 -29.00
N THR A 366 -33.87 3.78 -28.23
CA THR A 366 -33.50 2.47 -27.70
C THR A 366 -33.31 1.41 -28.79
N GLU A 367 -34.15 1.40 -29.83
CA GLU A 367 -33.97 0.49 -30.99
C GLU A 367 -32.73 0.86 -31.83
N GLN A 368 -32.48 2.16 -32.03
CA GLN A 368 -31.29 2.65 -32.73
C GLN A 368 -29.99 2.45 -31.92
N LEU A 369 -30.06 2.40 -30.59
CA LEU A 369 -28.93 2.11 -29.70
C LEU A 369 -28.60 0.62 -29.61
N ALA A 370 -29.60 -0.25 -29.70
CA ALA A 370 -29.43 -1.70 -29.65
C ALA A 370 -28.81 -2.27 -30.94
N SER A 371 -28.92 -1.55 -32.06
CA SER A 371 -28.43 -1.99 -33.38
C SER A 371 -26.96 -1.67 -33.65
N LEU A 372 -26.30 -0.87 -32.82
CA LEU A 372 -24.92 -0.42 -33.07
C LEU A 372 -23.82 -1.39 -32.61
N LEU A 373 -24.14 -2.44 -31.82
CA LEU A 373 -23.33 -3.65 -31.55
C LEU A 373 -24.15 -4.55 -30.60
N PRO A 374 -24.58 -5.76 -30.99
CA PRO A 374 -25.32 -6.63 -30.08
C PRO A 374 -24.41 -7.06 -28.92
N PRO A 375 -24.92 -7.07 -27.66
CA PRO A 375 -24.13 -7.55 -26.53
C PRO A 375 -23.73 -9.01 -26.77
N PRO A 376 -22.53 -9.43 -26.31
CA PRO A 376 -22.09 -10.81 -26.46
C PRO A 376 -23.16 -11.74 -25.88
N THR A 377 -23.60 -12.70 -26.69
CA THR A 377 -24.60 -13.71 -26.30
C THR A 377 -23.94 -15.00 -25.79
N ILE A 378 -22.65 -15.19 -26.09
CA ILE A 378 -21.87 -16.36 -25.71
C ILE A 378 -21.13 -16.05 -24.41
N VAL A 379 -21.26 -16.94 -23.43
CA VAL A 379 -20.52 -16.87 -22.16
C VAL A 379 -19.11 -17.41 -22.38
N ASP A 380 -18.10 -16.52 -22.31
CA ASP A 380 -16.68 -16.89 -22.34
C ASP A 380 -16.03 -16.58 -20.97
N ASP A 381 -15.50 -17.61 -20.30
CA ASP A 381 -14.86 -17.54 -18.98
C ASP A 381 -13.31 -17.60 -19.05
N SER A 382 -12.70 -17.59 -20.23
CA SER A 382 -11.26 -17.78 -20.43
C SER A 382 -10.38 -16.82 -19.63
N ASN A 383 -10.82 -15.58 -19.43
CA ASN A 383 -10.09 -14.52 -18.72
C ASN A 383 -10.64 -14.26 -17.30
N LYS A 384 -11.48 -15.14 -16.75
CA LYS A 384 -12.17 -14.89 -15.48
C LYS A 384 -11.26 -15.11 -14.26
N ALA A 385 -11.21 -14.12 -13.37
CA ALA A 385 -10.48 -14.22 -12.10
C ALA A 385 -11.34 -14.82 -10.97
N TYR A 386 -10.86 -15.90 -10.33
CA TYR A 386 -11.58 -16.60 -9.24
C TYR A 386 -11.13 -16.25 -7.82
N GLY A 387 -10.14 -15.37 -7.67
CA GLY A 387 -9.50 -15.08 -6.38
C GLY A 387 -10.46 -14.60 -5.28
N VAL A 388 -11.50 -13.84 -5.65
CA VAL A 388 -12.51 -13.35 -4.70
C VAL A 388 -13.36 -14.50 -4.17
N ALA A 389 -13.86 -15.38 -5.03
CA ALA A 389 -14.67 -16.53 -4.64
C ALA A 389 -13.91 -17.49 -3.71
N VAL A 390 -12.64 -17.79 -4.05
CA VAL A 390 -11.78 -18.65 -3.22
C VAL A 390 -11.57 -18.03 -1.84
N THR A 391 -11.29 -16.73 -1.77
CA THR A 391 -11.08 -16.02 -0.50
C THR A 391 -12.34 -16.04 0.36
N CYS A 392 -13.52 -15.79 -0.22
CA CYS A 392 -14.80 -15.87 0.47
C CYS A 392 -15.05 -17.25 1.06
N ALA A 393 -14.83 -18.31 0.27
CA ALA A 393 -15.04 -19.69 0.71
C ALA A 393 -14.11 -20.07 1.88
N LEU A 394 -12.82 -19.74 1.79
CA LEU A 394 -11.83 -20.03 2.83
C LEU A 394 -12.14 -19.28 4.14
N LEU A 395 -12.44 -17.97 4.07
CA LEU A 395 -12.77 -17.17 5.25
C LEU A 395 -14.09 -17.62 5.89
N SER A 396 -15.07 -18.01 5.09
CA SER A 396 -16.34 -18.54 5.59
C SER A 396 -16.17 -19.89 6.28
N GLY A 397 -15.37 -20.80 5.70
CA GLY A 397 -15.03 -22.08 6.31
C GLY A 397 -14.30 -21.91 7.65
N LEU A 398 -13.30 -21.01 7.71
CA LEU A 398 -12.58 -20.70 8.94
C LEU A 398 -13.51 -20.14 10.02
N THR A 399 -14.35 -19.17 9.67
CA THR A 399 -15.28 -18.52 10.62
C THR A 399 -16.28 -19.53 11.18
N THR A 400 -16.88 -20.34 10.31
CA THR A 400 -17.84 -21.38 10.70
C THR A 400 -17.20 -22.39 11.63
N SER A 401 -15.97 -22.81 11.36
CA SER A 401 -15.21 -23.74 12.21
C SER A 401 -14.96 -23.17 13.60
N VAL A 402 -14.55 -21.90 13.68
CA VAL A 402 -14.29 -21.21 14.96
C VAL A 402 -15.56 -21.05 15.79
N VAL A 403 -16.68 -20.66 15.16
CA VAL A 403 -17.97 -20.49 15.85
C VAL A 403 -18.53 -21.85 16.29
N ALA A 404 -18.48 -22.87 15.43
CA ALA A 404 -18.92 -24.22 15.78
C ALA A 404 -18.11 -24.79 16.96
N TRP A 405 -16.79 -24.62 16.94
CA TRP A 405 -15.91 -25.00 18.04
C TRP A 405 -16.28 -24.27 19.35
N ARG A 406 -16.59 -22.97 19.28
CA ARG A 406 -17.12 -22.23 20.43
C ARG A 406 -18.41 -22.83 20.96
N LEU A 407 -19.39 -23.07 20.10
CA LEU A 407 -20.70 -23.56 20.52
C LEU A 407 -20.56 -24.94 21.15
N TYR A 408 -19.73 -25.81 20.56
CA TYR A 408 -19.39 -27.11 21.13
C TYR A 408 -18.78 -27.01 22.53
N LEU A 409 -17.75 -26.17 22.72
CA LEU A 409 -17.10 -26.00 24.02
C LEU A 409 -18.04 -25.43 25.08
N ARG A 410 -18.93 -24.50 24.70
CA ARG A 410 -19.91 -23.91 25.62
C ARG A 410 -21.05 -24.86 25.97
N TYR A 411 -21.44 -25.70 25.02
CA TYR A 411 -22.37 -26.78 25.25
C TYR A 411 -21.76 -27.82 26.22
N ALA A 412 -20.54 -28.28 25.93
CA ALA A 412 -19.80 -29.23 26.77
C ALA A 412 -19.54 -28.71 28.19
N SER A 413 -19.29 -27.40 28.35
CA SER A 413 -19.08 -26.76 29.66
C SER A 413 -20.37 -26.29 30.36
N ARG A 414 -21.55 -26.61 29.82
CA ARG A 414 -22.88 -26.19 30.34
C ARG A 414 -22.99 -24.68 30.60
N ALA A 415 -22.28 -23.87 29.82
CA ALA A 415 -22.19 -22.41 29.99
C ALA A 415 -23.01 -21.61 28.96
N PHE A 416 -23.92 -22.29 28.26
CA PHE A 416 -24.74 -21.73 27.19
C PHE A 416 -25.57 -20.53 27.68
N GLY A 417 -25.52 -19.41 26.96
CA GLY A 417 -26.27 -18.22 27.28
C GLY A 417 -27.09 -17.67 26.12
N LEU A 418 -27.87 -16.62 26.40
CA LEU A 418 -28.63 -15.88 25.38
C LEU A 418 -27.71 -15.28 24.28
N ASP A 419 -26.45 -14.99 24.61
CA ASP A 419 -25.44 -14.55 23.65
C ASP A 419 -25.09 -15.63 22.62
N ASP A 420 -25.09 -16.90 23.02
CA ASP A 420 -24.80 -18.02 22.13
C ASP A 420 -26.02 -18.34 21.24
N TRP A 421 -27.25 -18.23 21.77
CA TRP A 421 -28.47 -18.31 20.98
C TRP A 421 -28.57 -17.22 19.91
N ALA A 422 -28.13 -16.00 20.20
CA ALA A 422 -28.08 -14.92 19.22
C ALA A 422 -26.95 -15.08 18.19
N THR A 423 -25.92 -15.89 18.49
CA THR A 423 -24.80 -16.15 17.57
C THR A 423 -25.18 -17.13 16.45
N VAL A 424 -26.09 -18.07 16.72
CA VAL A 424 -26.59 -19.04 15.73
C VAL A 424 -27.25 -18.39 14.51
N PRO A 425 -28.26 -17.50 14.64
CA PRO A 425 -28.86 -16.84 13.48
C PRO A 425 -27.87 -15.93 12.76
N ALA A 426 -26.93 -15.30 13.48
CA ALA A 426 -25.86 -14.52 12.87
C ALA A 426 -24.96 -15.39 11.97
N LEU A 427 -24.61 -16.60 12.41
CA LEU A 427 -23.84 -17.56 11.60
C LEU A 427 -24.62 -18.03 10.37
N VAL A 428 -25.91 -18.35 10.52
CA VAL A 428 -26.76 -18.78 9.39
C VAL A 428 -26.85 -17.68 8.32
N LEU A 429 -27.11 -16.43 8.73
CA LEU A 429 -27.15 -15.29 7.81
C LEU A 429 -25.80 -15.05 7.14
N TYR A 430 -24.69 -15.23 7.86
CA TYR A 430 -23.34 -15.10 7.32
C TYR A 430 -23.00 -16.19 6.28
N ILE A 431 -23.37 -17.44 6.55
CA ILE A 431 -23.20 -18.55 5.61
C ILE A 431 -24.04 -18.31 4.36
N ALA A 432 -25.31 -17.95 4.52
CA ALA A 432 -26.20 -17.65 3.40
C ALA A 432 -25.65 -16.50 2.54
N TRP A 433 -25.16 -15.43 3.17
CA TRP A 433 -24.53 -14.30 2.47
C TRP A 433 -23.25 -14.73 1.73
N SER A 434 -22.43 -15.59 2.35
CA SER A 434 -21.20 -16.11 1.75
C SER A 434 -21.48 -16.99 0.52
N ILE A 435 -22.48 -17.88 0.60
CA ILE A 435 -22.89 -18.74 -0.51
C ILE A 435 -23.38 -17.88 -1.68
N MET A 436 -24.24 -16.89 -1.39
CA MET A 436 -24.71 -15.96 -2.40
C MET A 436 -23.55 -15.16 -3.02
N ALA A 437 -22.61 -14.66 -2.21
CA ALA A 437 -21.46 -13.92 -2.71
C ALA A 437 -20.59 -14.79 -3.64
N VAL A 438 -20.36 -16.06 -3.29
CA VAL A 438 -19.63 -17.01 -4.15
C VAL A 438 -20.41 -17.28 -5.43
N TYR A 439 -21.72 -17.55 -5.34
CA TYR A 439 -22.57 -17.77 -6.52
C TYR A 439 -22.54 -16.57 -7.48
N VAL A 440 -22.68 -15.35 -6.96
CA VAL A 440 -22.66 -14.12 -7.76
C VAL A 440 -21.28 -13.85 -8.37
N ASN A 441 -20.18 -14.28 -7.73
CA ASN A 441 -18.85 -14.20 -8.33
C ASN A 441 -18.64 -15.25 -9.45
N LEU A 442 -19.20 -16.45 -9.28
CA LEU A 442 -19.05 -17.54 -10.24
C LEU A 442 -20.00 -17.39 -11.44
N ALA A 443 -21.22 -16.94 -11.21
CA ALA A 443 -22.27 -16.84 -12.23
C ALA A 443 -22.48 -15.40 -12.73
N GLY A 444 -22.07 -14.38 -11.96
CA GLY A 444 -21.96 -13.01 -12.46
C GLY A 444 -20.66 -12.85 -13.24
N GLY A 445 -20.63 -11.93 -14.20
CA GLY A 445 -19.46 -11.62 -15.02
C GLY A 445 -18.30 -10.95 -14.25
N ILE A 446 -18.21 -11.17 -12.94
CA ILE A 446 -17.17 -10.60 -12.08
C ILE A 446 -15.82 -11.21 -12.46
N GLY A 447 -14.82 -10.34 -12.64
CA GLY A 447 -13.47 -10.76 -13.02
C GLY A 447 -13.28 -10.98 -14.52
N LYS A 448 -14.28 -10.66 -15.36
CA LYS A 448 -14.15 -10.60 -16.83
C LYS A 448 -13.86 -9.18 -17.31
N PRO A 449 -13.17 -9.00 -18.46
CA PRO A 449 -13.10 -7.71 -19.11
C PRO A 449 -14.48 -7.23 -19.57
N LEU A 450 -14.72 -5.91 -19.56
CA LEU A 450 -16.06 -5.32 -19.74
C LEU A 450 -16.74 -5.72 -21.06
N TRP A 451 -15.98 -5.93 -22.13
CA TRP A 451 -16.51 -6.28 -23.44
C TRP A 451 -16.98 -7.74 -23.57
N GLN A 452 -16.73 -8.59 -22.57
CA GLN A 452 -17.12 -10.01 -22.56
C GLN A 452 -18.35 -10.30 -21.67
N ILE A 453 -18.90 -9.28 -21.00
CA ILE A 453 -20.00 -9.47 -20.05
C ILE A 453 -21.34 -9.54 -20.79
N THR A 454 -22.06 -10.65 -20.62
CA THR A 454 -23.41 -10.84 -21.19
C THR A 454 -24.49 -10.14 -20.36
N LEU A 455 -25.65 -9.85 -20.96
CA LEU A 455 -26.80 -9.25 -20.26
C LEU A 455 -27.32 -10.12 -19.11
N GLY A 456 -27.29 -11.45 -19.28
CA GLY A 456 -27.69 -12.40 -18.24
C GLY A 456 -26.75 -12.37 -17.03
N GLU A 457 -25.44 -12.33 -17.26
CA GLU A 457 -24.43 -12.21 -16.20
C GLU A 457 -24.53 -10.89 -15.43
N TYR A 458 -24.82 -9.79 -16.13
CA TYR A 458 -25.09 -8.50 -15.51
C TYR A 458 -26.33 -8.56 -14.61
N ALA A 459 -27.42 -9.17 -15.09
CA ALA A 459 -28.66 -9.27 -14.31
C ALA A 459 -28.47 -10.13 -13.04
N ILE A 460 -27.75 -11.25 -13.14
CA ILE A 460 -27.39 -12.10 -11.98
C ILE A 460 -26.57 -11.30 -10.97
N TRP A 461 -25.58 -10.56 -11.45
CA TRP A 461 -24.75 -9.72 -10.60
C TRP A 461 -25.57 -8.66 -9.85
N PHE A 462 -26.42 -7.91 -10.55
CA PHE A 462 -27.19 -6.83 -9.93
C PHE A 462 -28.25 -7.34 -8.94
N LYS A 463 -28.90 -8.47 -9.27
CA LYS A 463 -29.79 -9.18 -8.33
C LYS A 463 -29.04 -9.57 -7.05
N GLY A 464 -27.83 -10.11 -7.23
CA GLY A 464 -26.93 -10.44 -6.12
C GLY A 464 -26.52 -9.23 -5.28
N PHE A 465 -26.29 -8.09 -5.92
CA PHE A 465 -25.93 -6.84 -5.24
C PHE A 465 -27.05 -6.29 -4.35
N LEU A 466 -28.29 -6.28 -4.86
CA LEU A 466 -29.47 -5.90 -4.10
C LEU A 466 -29.73 -6.87 -2.94
N ALA A 467 -29.68 -8.17 -3.21
CA ALA A 467 -29.84 -9.20 -2.18
C ALA A 467 -28.75 -9.09 -1.10
N SER A 468 -27.51 -8.77 -1.48
CA SER A 468 -26.40 -8.49 -0.57
C SER A 468 -26.69 -7.32 0.36
N SER A 469 -27.33 -6.25 -0.12
CA SER A 469 -27.67 -5.09 0.71
C SER A 469 -28.62 -5.47 1.85
N TRP A 470 -29.63 -6.30 1.57
CA TRP A 470 -30.56 -6.80 2.58
C TRP A 470 -29.92 -7.78 3.56
N MET A 471 -29.19 -8.76 3.03
CA MET A 471 -28.56 -9.80 3.85
C MET A 471 -27.45 -9.23 4.73
N TYR A 472 -26.66 -8.28 4.22
CA TYR A 472 -25.61 -7.60 4.97
C TYR A 472 -26.17 -6.82 6.17
N THR A 473 -27.28 -6.13 5.98
CA THR A 473 -27.96 -5.36 7.04
C THR A 473 -28.39 -6.28 8.17
N SER A 474 -29.12 -7.35 7.87
CA SER A 474 -29.61 -8.31 8.86
C SER A 474 -28.49 -9.08 9.55
N MET A 475 -27.47 -9.50 8.80
CA MET A 475 -26.29 -10.20 9.32
C MET A 475 -25.52 -9.32 10.30
N THR A 476 -25.19 -8.08 9.93
CA THR A 476 -24.42 -7.18 10.81
C THR A 476 -25.19 -6.83 12.07
N ALA A 477 -26.51 -6.60 11.98
CA ALA A 477 -27.35 -6.39 13.16
C ALA A 477 -27.35 -7.61 14.10
N ALA A 478 -27.50 -8.83 13.56
CA ALA A 478 -27.47 -10.05 14.37
C ALA A 478 -26.14 -10.24 15.12
N ILE A 479 -24.99 -9.96 14.48
CA ILE A 479 -23.67 -9.99 15.11
C ILE A 479 -23.59 -8.97 16.25
N ARG A 480 -24.07 -7.75 16.04
CA ARG A 480 -24.08 -6.69 17.07
C ARG A 480 -24.99 -7.04 18.24
N ILE A 481 -26.16 -7.64 17.99
CA ILE A 481 -27.07 -8.14 19.02
C ILE A 481 -26.38 -9.21 19.88
N ALA A 482 -25.67 -10.16 19.27
CA ALA A 482 -24.92 -11.19 20.01
C ALA A 482 -23.85 -10.57 20.93
N ILE A 483 -23.11 -9.56 20.43
CA ILE A 483 -22.10 -8.82 21.22
C ILE A 483 -22.75 -8.02 22.36
N LEU A 484 -23.85 -7.32 22.10
CA LEU A 484 -24.58 -6.53 23.11
C LEU A 484 -25.15 -7.41 24.22
N LEU A 485 -25.70 -8.58 23.88
CA LEU A 485 -26.18 -9.55 24.86
C LEU A 485 -25.04 -10.14 25.69
N PHE A 486 -23.88 -10.37 25.07
CA PHE A 486 -22.67 -10.77 25.78
C PHE A 486 -22.18 -9.68 26.76
N TYR A 487 -22.16 -8.41 26.35
CA TYR A 487 -21.84 -7.28 27.24
C TYR A 487 -22.85 -7.12 28.37
N ARG A 488 -24.14 -7.37 28.09
CA ARG A 488 -25.19 -7.38 29.12
C ARG A 488 -24.92 -8.43 30.18
N ARG A 489 -24.51 -9.63 29.76
CA ARG A 489 -24.20 -10.77 30.65
C ARG A 489 -22.99 -10.49 31.54
N ILE A 490 -21.94 -9.84 31.02
CA ILE A 490 -20.70 -9.62 31.77
C ILE A 490 -20.75 -8.36 32.65
N PHE A 491 -21.13 -7.21 32.09
CA PHE A 491 -20.93 -5.92 32.74
C PHE A 491 -22.24 -5.32 33.29
N ALA A 492 -23.36 -5.56 32.62
CA ALA A 492 -24.63 -4.89 32.95
C ALA A 492 -25.37 -5.49 34.15
N GLN A 493 -24.86 -6.58 34.75
CA GLN A 493 -25.37 -7.07 36.03
C GLN A 493 -25.00 -6.12 37.18
N SER A 494 -23.82 -5.49 37.12
CA SER A 494 -23.31 -4.61 38.18
C SER A 494 -23.59 -3.12 37.95
N ILE A 495 -23.89 -2.69 36.71
CA ILE A 495 -23.98 -1.27 36.33
C ILE A 495 -25.32 -0.98 35.64
N SER A 496 -26.17 -0.16 36.27
CA SER A 496 -27.55 0.12 35.83
C SER A 496 -27.64 1.07 34.61
N TRP A 497 -26.75 2.06 34.50
CA TRP A 497 -26.70 2.95 33.32
C TRP A 497 -26.31 2.18 32.06
N LEU A 498 -25.32 1.29 32.16
CA LEU A 498 -24.85 0.44 31.07
C LEU A 498 -25.96 -0.48 30.56
N ARG A 499 -26.78 -1.00 31.47
CA ARG A 499 -27.96 -1.80 31.13
C ARG A 499 -28.96 -1.01 30.29
N ARG A 500 -29.24 0.25 30.64
CA ARG A 500 -30.15 1.13 29.88
C ARG A 500 -29.60 1.42 28.48
N VAL A 501 -28.30 1.75 28.38
CA VAL A 501 -27.62 1.98 27.09
C VAL A 501 -27.68 0.76 26.19
N ILE A 502 -27.45 -0.45 26.73
CA ILE A 502 -27.53 -1.69 25.94
C ILE A 502 -28.96 -1.94 25.41
N HIS A 503 -30.01 -1.69 26.21
CA HIS A 503 -31.40 -1.83 25.73
C HIS A 503 -31.73 -0.81 24.63
N LEU A 504 -31.26 0.43 24.78
CA LEU A 504 -31.38 1.45 23.74
C LEU A 504 -30.69 1.01 22.44
N LEU A 505 -29.44 0.52 22.52
CA LEU A 505 -28.70 0.04 21.36
C LEU A 505 -29.37 -1.16 20.69
N LEU A 506 -29.96 -2.09 21.46
CA LEU A 506 -30.74 -3.20 20.92
C LEU A 506 -32.00 -2.72 20.18
N ALA A 507 -32.72 -1.74 20.73
CA ALA A 507 -33.87 -1.13 20.05
C ALA A 507 -33.46 -0.42 18.75
N LEU A 508 -32.33 0.30 18.76
CA LEU A 508 -31.78 0.95 17.58
C LEU A 508 -31.34 -0.05 16.50
N GLN A 509 -30.92 -1.27 16.84
CA GLN A 509 -30.65 -2.31 15.84
C GLN A 509 -31.93 -2.73 15.09
N ALA A 510 -33.08 -2.79 15.76
CA ALA A 510 -34.35 -3.09 15.10
C ALA A 510 -34.70 -2.00 14.08
N VAL A 511 -34.56 -0.73 14.47
CA VAL A 511 -34.77 0.42 13.57
C VAL A 511 -33.80 0.37 12.38
N TYR A 512 -32.52 0.09 12.64
CA TYR A 512 -31.50 -0.05 11.59
C TYR A 512 -31.90 -1.10 10.54
N VAL A 513 -32.32 -2.29 10.97
CA VAL A 513 -32.74 -3.35 10.04
C VAL A 513 -33.96 -2.92 9.23
N VAL A 514 -34.97 -2.31 9.86
CA VAL A 514 -36.19 -1.87 9.15
C VAL A 514 -35.88 -0.81 8.11
N VAL A 515 -35.17 0.26 8.50
CA VAL A 515 -34.86 1.38 7.60
C VAL A 515 -34.04 0.91 6.40
N TYR A 516 -32.94 0.20 6.63
CA TYR A 516 -32.05 -0.21 5.55
C TYR A 516 -32.54 -1.43 4.76
N SER A 517 -33.62 -2.09 5.20
CA SER A 517 -34.32 -3.07 4.37
C SER A 517 -35.30 -2.40 3.38
N VAL A 518 -35.93 -1.30 3.80
CA VAL A 518 -36.92 -0.58 2.98
C VAL A 518 -36.25 0.31 1.92
N LEU A 519 -35.16 1.01 2.27
CA LEU A 519 -34.53 1.97 1.35
C LEU A 519 -34.13 1.37 -0.01
N PRO A 520 -33.48 0.20 -0.12
CA PRO A 520 -33.12 -0.39 -1.42
C PRO A 520 -34.35 -0.79 -2.25
N ALA A 521 -35.46 -1.16 -1.62
CA ALA A 521 -36.70 -1.54 -2.31
C ALA A 521 -37.39 -0.35 -2.98
N LEU A 522 -37.13 0.87 -2.51
CA LEU A 522 -37.72 2.10 -3.04
C LEU A 522 -36.87 2.76 -4.15
N ALA A 523 -35.71 2.18 -4.48
CA ALA A 523 -34.76 2.80 -5.42
C ALA A 523 -35.26 2.81 -6.89
N CYS A 524 -36.15 1.89 -7.26
CA CYS A 524 -36.66 1.71 -8.62
C CYS A 524 -38.17 1.49 -8.66
N ARG A 525 -38.84 2.03 -9.68
CA ARG A 525 -40.26 1.76 -9.97
C ARG A 525 -40.49 1.58 -11.48
N PRO A 526 -40.83 0.37 -11.96
CA PRO A 526 -41.00 -0.89 -11.22
C PRO A 526 -39.66 -1.51 -10.77
N PHE A 527 -39.69 -2.44 -9.80
CA PHE A 527 -38.46 -2.95 -9.15
C PHE A 527 -37.61 -3.83 -10.08
N ASP A 528 -38.24 -4.49 -11.04
CA ASP A 528 -37.60 -5.35 -12.03
C ASP A 528 -36.71 -4.60 -13.02
N SER A 529 -36.97 -3.30 -13.23
CA SER A 529 -36.09 -2.43 -14.01
C SER A 529 -34.70 -2.26 -13.39
N ALA A 530 -34.49 -2.68 -12.13
CA ALA A 530 -33.20 -2.55 -11.46
C ALA A 530 -32.09 -3.39 -12.10
N TRP A 531 -32.41 -4.55 -12.67
CA TRP A 531 -31.42 -5.45 -13.30
C TRP A 531 -31.47 -5.44 -14.84
N ASN A 532 -32.25 -4.54 -15.44
CA ASN A 532 -32.29 -4.30 -16.89
C ASN A 532 -31.47 -3.05 -17.24
N PRO A 533 -30.29 -3.19 -17.86
CA PRO A 533 -29.37 -2.06 -18.02
C PRO A 533 -29.93 -0.92 -18.88
N PHE A 534 -30.76 -1.24 -19.88
CA PHE A 534 -31.31 -0.26 -20.81
C PHE A 534 -32.50 0.52 -20.22
N GLU A 535 -33.27 -0.09 -19.32
CA GLU A 535 -34.49 0.51 -18.73
C GLU A 535 -34.21 1.21 -17.39
N ARG A 536 -33.12 0.81 -16.70
CA ARG A 536 -32.75 1.31 -15.37
C ARG A 536 -32.66 2.83 -15.29
N ARG A 537 -32.16 3.51 -16.32
CA ARG A 537 -32.00 4.98 -16.33
C ARG A 537 -33.33 5.73 -16.28
N ALA A 538 -34.40 5.14 -16.83
CA ALA A 538 -35.72 5.76 -16.85
C ALA A 538 -36.50 5.52 -15.55
N HIS A 539 -36.24 4.40 -14.88
CA HIS A 539 -37.08 3.89 -13.78
C HIS A 539 -36.41 3.89 -12.40
N CYS A 540 -35.10 4.10 -12.31
CA CYS A 540 -34.34 4.06 -11.06
C CYS A 540 -33.69 5.41 -10.72
N ASN A 541 -33.70 5.76 -9.44
CA ASN A 541 -33.01 6.95 -8.93
C ASN A 541 -31.62 6.57 -8.40
N ASP A 542 -30.61 6.71 -9.25
CA ASP A 542 -29.22 6.38 -8.93
C ASP A 542 -28.64 7.24 -7.78
N TRP A 543 -29.06 8.49 -7.66
CA TRP A 543 -28.64 9.36 -6.55
C TRP A 543 -29.19 8.89 -5.20
N PHE A 544 -30.49 8.55 -5.17
CA PHE A 544 -31.12 8.00 -3.97
C PHE A 544 -30.46 6.68 -3.56
N PHE A 545 -30.19 5.81 -4.54
CA PHE A 545 -29.47 4.56 -4.30
C PHE A 545 -28.08 4.79 -3.71
N TYR A 546 -27.30 5.71 -4.28
CA TYR A 546 -25.98 6.08 -3.77
C TYR A 546 -26.00 6.53 -2.31
N TYR A 547 -26.82 7.55 -1.99
CA TYR A 547 -26.88 8.10 -0.64
C TYR A 547 -27.41 7.08 0.37
N SER A 548 -28.30 6.18 -0.03
CA SER A 548 -28.77 5.10 0.85
C SER A 548 -27.65 4.15 1.27
N GLN A 549 -26.70 3.86 0.36
CA GLN A 549 -25.54 3.00 0.65
C GLN A 549 -24.47 3.72 1.48
N VAL A 550 -24.22 5.01 1.19
CA VAL A 550 -23.37 5.86 2.04
C VAL A 550 -23.91 5.89 3.48
N ALA A 551 -25.22 6.08 3.64
CA ALA A 551 -25.89 6.11 4.94
C ALA A 551 -25.78 4.76 5.67
N LEU A 552 -25.97 3.64 4.96
CA LEU A 552 -25.82 2.29 5.51
C LEU A 552 -24.42 2.08 6.11
N TYR A 553 -23.38 2.34 5.33
CA TYR A 553 -21.99 2.13 5.78
C TYR A 553 -21.58 3.11 6.88
N SER A 554 -22.00 4.37 6.80
CA SER A 554 -21.72 5.37 7.83
C SER A 554 -22.39 5.03 9.16
N THR A 555 -23.66 4.62 9.13
CA THR A 555 -24.41 4.23 10.33
C THR A 555 -23.84 2.95 10.94
N SER A 556 -23.45 1.99 10.10
CA SER A 556 -22.78 0.75 10.51
C SER A 556 -21.46 1.04 11.25
N MET A 557 -20.65 1.98 10.74
CA MET A 557 -19.41 2.43 11.39
C MET A 557 -19.67 3.08 12.76
N VAL A 558 -20.70 3.91 12.88
CA VAL A 558 -21.07 4.56 14.15
C VAL A 558 -21.45 3.52 15.21
N PHE A 559 -22.23 2.49 14.85
CA PHE A 559 -22.55 1.40 15.77
C PHE A 559 -21.30 0.63 16.22
N ASP A 560 -20.36 0.37 15.32
CA ASP A 560 -19.12 -0.32 15.66
C ASP A 560 -18.26 0.51 16.63
N LEU A 561 -18.23 1.84 16.47
CA LEU A 561 -17.56 2.75 17.41
C LEU A 561 -18.21 2.73 18.80
N PHE A 562 -19.55 2.73 18.87
CA PHE A 562 -20.25 2.59 20.16
C PHE A 562 -19.91 1.26 20.85
N LEU A 563 -19.85 0.16 20.10
CA LEU A 563 -19.46 -1.14 20.64
C LEU A 563 -18.01 -1.17 21.13
N LEU A 564 -17.11 -0.41 20.49
CA LEU A 564 -15.73 -0.26 20.93
C LEU A 564 -15.62 0.50 22.26
N VAL A 565 -16.37 1.60 22.41
CA VAL A 565 -16.27 2.49 23.57
C VAL A 565 -16.95 1.90 24.81
N LEU A 566 -18.09 1.23 24.61
CA LEU A 566 -18.99 0.80 25.68
C LEU A 566 -18.32 -0.03 26.80
N PRO A 567 -17.40 -0.97 26.52
CA PRO A 567 -16.75 -1.75 27.58
C PRO A 567 -15.44 -1.13 28.12
N LEU A 568 -14.94 -0.01 27.59
CA LEU A 568 -13.65 0.58 28.02
C LEU A 568 -13.68 1.06 29.47
N GLU A 569 -14.75 1.75 29.87
CA GLU A 569 -14.89 2.27 31.22
C GLU A 569 -15.05 1.15 32.28
N PRO A 570 -15.93 0.14 32.11
CA PRO A 570 -15.97 -0.99 33.03
C PRO A 570 -14.65 -1.77 33.12
N CYS A 571 -13.92 -1.89 32.01
CA CYS A 571 -12.65 -2.63 31.98
C CYS A 571 -11.50 -1.89 32.66
N SER A 572 -11.51 -0.55 32.70
CA SER A 572 -10.45 0.23 33.35
C SER A 572 -10.52 0.14 34.87
N ARG A 573 -11.74 0.04 35.43
CA ARG A 573 -12.00 -0.02 36.88
C ARG A 573 -11.85 -1.44 37.47
N LEU A 574 -11.73 -2.47 36.64
CA LEU A 574 -11.76 -3.86 37.07
C LEU A 574 -10.35 -4.46 37.19
N GLN A 575 -9.90 -4.75 38.42
CA GLN A 575 -8.60 -5.37 38.71
C GLN A 575 -8.57 -6.85 38.29
N MET A 576 -8.36 -7.12 37.00
CA MET A 576 -8.28 -8.48 36.46
C MET A 576 -6.83 -9.01 36.36
N ARG A 577 -6.66 -10.31 36.65
CA ARG A 577 -5.42 -11.08 36.38
C ARG A 577 -5.05 -10.94 34.89
N ARG A 578 -3.78 -10.66 34.57
CA ARG A 578 -3.29 -10.21 33.24
C ARG A 578 -3.78 -11.06 32.05
N SER A 579 -4.00 -12.37 32.24
CA SER A 579 -4.55 -13.27 31.21
C SER A 579 -6.02 -12.99 30.85
N ARG A 580 -6.86 -12.58 31.81
CA ARG A 580 -8.25 -12.18 31.55
C ARG A 580 -8.33 -10.82 30.87
N LYS A 581 -7.41 -9.91 31.25
CA LYS A 581 -7.26 -8.59 30.62
C LYS A 581 -6.84 -8.72 29.16
N ALA A 582 -5.92 -9.64 28.83
CA ALA A 582 -5.48 -9.90 27.46
C ALA A 582 -6.63 -10.38 26.55
N GLY A 583 -7.46 -11.32 27.01
CA GLY A 583 -8.61 -11.81 26.22
C GLY A 583 -9.67 -10.74 25.98
N VAL A 584 -9.86 -9.81 26.91
CA VAL A 584 -10.76 -8.67 26.76
C VAL A 584 -10.17 -7.64 25.77
N ILE A 585 -8.88 -7.29 25.91
CA ILE A 585 -8.16 -6.41 24.97
C ILE A 585 -8.18 -6.98 23.54
N ALA A 586 -8.02 -8.30 23.38
CA ALA A 586 -8.08 -8.96 22.07
C ALA A 586 -9.47 -8.82 21.41
N MET A 587 -10.56 -8.89 22.18
CA MET A 587 -11.91 -8.63 21.64
C MET A 587 -12.07 -7.18 21.17
N PHE A 588 -11.56 -6.23 21.95
CA PHE A 588 -11.56 -4.81 21.58
C PHE A 588 -10.75 -4.54 20.31
N ALA A 589 -9.57 -5.15 20.19
CA ALA A 589 -8.73 -5.02 19.01
C ALA A 589 -9.42 -5.55 17.74
N LEU A 590 -10.17 -6.67 17.85
CA LEU A 590 -10.94 -7.21 16.74
C LEU A 590 -12.15 -6.33 16.37
N GLY A 591 -12.84 -5.73 17.35
CA GLY A 591 -13.89 -4.74 17.12
C GLY A 591 -13.38 -3.44 16.46
N ALA A 592 -12.21 -2.96 16.90
CA ALA A 592 -11.52 -1.83 16.26
C ALA A 592 -11.13 -2.16 14.81
N GLY A 593 -10.61 -3.37 14.58
CA GLY A 593 -10.27 -3.85 13.24
C GLY A 593 -11.49 -3.90 12.31
N ALA A 594 -12.66 -4.33 12.80
CA ALA A 594 -13.89 -4.32 12.02
C ALA A 594 -14.33 -2.90 11.64
N SER A 595 -14.21 -1.94 12.56
CA SER A 595 -14.53 -0.52 12.34
C SER A 595 -13.63 0.12 11.27
N ILE A 596 -12.32 -0.15 11.33
CA ILE A 596 -11.34 0.33 10.35
C ILE A 596 -11.66 -0.22 8.95
N VAL A 597 -12.01 -1.50 8.86
CA VAL A 597 -12.39 -2.11 7.58
C VAL A 597 -13.67 -1.46 7.02
N THR A 598 -14.68 -1.17 7.85
CA THR A 598 -15.89 -0.45 7.41
C THR A 598 -15.59 0.98 6.96
N ALA A 599 -14.68 1.70 7.63
CA ALA A 599 -14.24 3.03 7.22
C ALA A 599 -13.50 3.00 5.87
N VAL A 600 -12.64 2.00 5.65
CA VAL A 600 -11.97 1.78 4.36
C VAL A 600 -12.99 1.48 3.26
N LYS A 601 -14.04 0.68 3.54
CA LYS A 601 -15.13 0.44 2.56
C LYS A 601 -15.82 1.73 2.15
N LEU A 602 -16.19 2.57 3.12
CA LEU A 602 -16.84 3.84 2.84
C LEU A 602 -15.94 4.76 2.01
N ALA A 603 -14.65 4.85 2.35
CA ALA A 603 -13.69 5.67 1.62
C ALA A 603 -13.50 5.19 0.17
N ILE A 604 -13.39 3.87 -0.04
CA ILE A 604 -13.28 3.28 -1.38
C ILE A 604 -14.58 3.52 -2.16
N PHE A 605 -15.75 3.27 -1.56
CA PHE A 605 -17.04 3.50 -2.22
C PHE A 605 -17.22 4.96 -2.65
N VAL A 606 -16.88 5.92 -1.79
CA VAL A 606 -16.93 7.35 -2.13
C VAL A 606 -15.91 7.70 -3.21
N ASN A 607 -14.70 7.13 -3.18
CA ASN A 607 -13.68 7.38 -4.19
C ASN A 607 -14.06 6.81 -5.57
N ASP A 608 -14.57 5.57 -5.59
CA ASP A 608 -15.14 4.94 -6.79
C ASP A 608 -16.27 5.80 -7.37
N MET A 609 -17.07 6.41 -6.49
CA MET A 609 -18.18 7.26 -6.92
C MET A 609 -17.77 8.70 -7.26
N ASN A 610 -16.59 9.18 -6.86
CA ASN A 610 -16.08 10.48 -7.31
C ASN A 610 -15.39 10.39 -8.68
N GLY A 611 -14.89 9.22 -9.07
CA GLY A 611 -14.34 8.96 -10.41
C GLY A 611 -15.36 8.95 -11.56
N TYR A 612 -16.64 9.26 -11.30
CA TYR A 612 -17.69 9.32 -12.33
C TYR A 612 -17.59 10.53 -13.27
N SER A 613 -16.85 11.59 -12.91
CA SER A 613 -16.84 12.86 -13.67
C SER A 613 -15.81 12.90 -14.81
N GLU A 614 -14.83 11.99 -14.86
CA GLU A 614 -13.81 11.97 -15.91
C GLU A 614 -13.94 10.72 -16.79
N PHE A 615 -14.47 10.93 -18.00
CA PHE A 615 -14.60 9.90 -19.03
C PHE A 615 -13.36 9.85 -19.91
N ASP A 616 -12.92 8.62 -20.22
CA ASP A 616 -11.99 8.31 -21.31
C ASP A 616 -12.51 8.90 -22.65
N PRO A 617 -11.68 9.64 -23.41
CA PRO A 617 -12.07 10.19 -24.73
C PRO A 617 -12.59 9.14 -25.70
N TYR A 618 -12.13 7.89 -25.62
CA TYR A 618 -12.60 6.79 -26.46
C TYR A 618 -14.03 6.35 -26.10
N CYS A 619 -14.41 6.47 -24.82
CA CYS A 619 -15.79 6.22 -24.38
C CYS A 619 -16.75 7.34 -24.78
N LYS A 620 -16.26 8.55 -25.12
CA LYS A 620 -17.13 9.65 -25.60
C LYS A 620 -17.71 9.39 -26.99
N SER A 621 -17.08 8.54 -27.81
CA SER A 621 -17.49 8.30 -29.20
C SER A 621 -18.53 7.19 -29.38
N HIS A 622 -18.80 6.33 -28.38
CA HIS A 622 -19.73 5.21 -28.49
C HIS A 622 -20.71 5.15 -27.30
N GLN A 623 -22.02 5.04 -27.56
CA GLN A 623 -23.06 5.14 -26.51
C GLN A 623 -23.25 3.86 -25.66
N LEU A 624 -22.92 2.67 -26.19
CA LEU A 624 -23.09 1.39 -25.48
C LEU A 624 -22.08 1.20 -24.32
N PRO A 625 -20.78 1.51 -24.48
CA PRO A 625 -19.84 1.55 -23.38
C PRO A 625 -20.21 2.60 -22.33
N GLN A 626 -20.90 3.69 -22.67
CA GLN A 626 -21.34 4.70 -21.69
C GLN A 626 -22.49 4.19 -20.80
N ILE A 627 -23.41 3.39 -21.35
CA ILE A 627 -24.53 2.80 -20.59
C ILE A 627 -24.04 1.63 -19.74
N ILE A 628 -23.21 0.75 -20.33
CA ILE A 628 -22.64 -0.42 -19.64
C ILE A 628 -21.58 0.02 -18.61
N SER A 629 -20.71 1.00 -18.90
CA SER A 629 -19.72 1.51 -17.92
C SER A 629 -20.35 2.31 -16.78
N LYS A 630 -21.45 3.05 -17.01
CA LYS A 630 -22.24 3.69 -15.93
C LYS A 630 -22.84 2.68 -14.97
N LEU A 631 -23.11 1.46 -15.44
CA LEU A 631 -23.76 0.40 -14.67
C LEU A 631 -22.77 -0.62 -14.08
N ILE A 632 -21.60 -0.78 -14.68
CA ILE A 632 -20.59 -1.80 -14.34
C ILE A 632 -19.35 -1.22 -13.63
N LYS A 633 -19.01 0.07 -13.74
CA LYS A 633 -17.96 0.66 -12.87
C LYS A 633 -18.32 0.62 -11.38
N THR A 634 -19.59 0.38 -11.05
CA THR A 634 -20.05 0.00 -9.70
C THR A 634 -19.49 -1.35 -9.21
N SER A 635 -18.87 -2.19 -10.06
CA SER A 635 -18.64 -3.62 -9.77
C SER A 635 -17.21 -4.15 -9.82
N GLN A 636 -16.22 -3.43 -10.39
CA GLN A 636 -14.86 -3.98 -10.57
C GLN A 636 -13.83 -3.53 -9.51
N SER A 637 -14.18 -2.62 -8.60
CA SER A 637 -13.31 -2.22 -7.50
C SER A 637 -13.27 -3.25 -6.34
N PRO A 638 -12.20 -3.29 -5.52
CA PRO A 638 -12.00 -4.21 -4.39
C PRO A 638 -13.03 -4.11 -3.24
N ALA A 639 -14.17 -3.47 -3.47
CA ALA A 639 -15.30 -3.38 -2.54
C ALA A 639 -15.86 -4.76 -2.15
N THR A 640 -15.82 -5.75 -3.03
CA THR A 640 -16.23 -7.14 -2.72
C THR A 640 -15.19 -7.91 -1.89
N SER A 641 -13.89 -7.58 -1.96
CA SER A 641 -12.85 -8.21 -1.12
C SER A 641 -12.78 -7.59 0.28
N SER A 642 -13.09 -6.29 0.41
CA SER A 642 -13.19 -5.63 1.72
C SER A 642 -14.51 -5.92 2.45
N SER A 643 -15.63 -6.05 1.72
CA SER A 643 -16.95 -6.44 2.27
C SER A 643 -16.92 -7.78 3.01
N THR A 644 -16.18 -8.74 2.45
CA THR A 644 -16.08 -10.14 2.87
C THR A 644 -15.17 -10.38 4.07
N SER A 645 -14.20 -9.48 4.34
CA SER A 645 -13.24 -9.66 5.44
C SER A 645 -13.71 -9.13 6.81
N SER A 646 -14.76 -8.31 6.87
CA SER A 646 -15.25 -7.66 8.10
C SER A 646 -16.12 -8.57 8.98
N PRO A 647 -17.15 -9.27 8.44
CA PRO A 647 -17.98 -10.17 9.25
C PRO A 647 -17.22 -11.34 9.92
N PRO A 648 -16.23 -12.00 9.25
CA PRO A 648 -15.35 -12.98 9.88
C PRO A 648 -14.68 -12.49 11.16
N LYS A 649 -14.09 -11.28 11.12
CA LYS A 649 -13.32 -10.70 12.23
C LYS A 649 -14.21 -10.46 13.45
N SER A 650 -15.42 -9.95 13.23
CA SER A 650 -16.40 -9.69 14.30
C SER A 650 -16.95 -11.00 14.90
N LEU A 651 -17.26 -12.01 14.09
CA LEU A 651 -17.72 -13.33 14.55
C LEU A 651 -16.62 -14.09 15.31
N ILE A 652 -15.38 -14.05 14.81
CA ILE A 652 -14.21 -14.64 15.49
C ILE A 652 -13.96 -13.92 16.81
N GLY A 653 -13.98 -12.58 16.82
CA GLY A 653 -13.79 -11.78 18.04
C GLY A 653 -14.87 -11.97 19.09
N ALA A 654 -16.14 -12.03 18.67
CA ALA A 654 -17.25 -12.39 19.54
C ALA A 654 -17.11 -13.81 20.08
N SER A 655 -16.44 -14.71 19.33
CA SER A 655 -16.27 -16.12 19.69
C SER A 655 -15.12 -16.39 20.69
N LEU A 656 -14.07 -15.57 20.69
CA LEU A 656 -12.87 -15.76 21.54
C LEU A 656 -13.12 -16.03 23.04
N PRO A 657 -14.09 -15.38 23.73
CA PRO A 657 -14.36 -15.65 25.14
C PRO A 657 -14.84 -17.07 25.43
N GLY A 658 -15.53 -17.70 24.48
CA GLY A 658 -16.01 -19.09 24.61
C GLY A 658 -14.93 -20.13 24.35
N LEU A 659 -13.84 -19.75 23.68
CA LEU A 659 -12.71 -20.64 23.34
C LEU A 659 -11.65 -20.74 24.43
N ARG A 660 -11.78 -19.94 25.51
CA ARG A 660 -10.80 -19.84 26.60
C ARG A 660 -10.39 -21.19 27.21
N PRO A 661 -11.29 -22.15 27.49
CA PRO A 661 -10.91 -23.44 28.05
C PRO A 661 -9.98 -24.23 27.12
N ALA A 662 -10.28 -24.24 25.81
CA ALA A 662 -9.49 -24.94 24.81
C ALA A 662 -8.17 -24.24 24.48
N LEU A 663 -8.15 -22.90 24.45
CA LEU A 663 -6.91 -22.14 24.22
C LEU A 663 -5.89 -22.36 25.33
N ASN A 664 -6.34 -22.51 26.58
CA ASN A 664 -5.45 -22.82 27.70
C ASN A 664 -4.88 -24.24 27.56
N VAL A 665 -5.70 -25.23 27.19
CA VAL A 665 -5.27 -26.63 26.95
C VAL A 665 -4.31 -26.73 25.76
N ALA A 666 -4.64 -26.08 24.64
CA ALA A 666 -3.79 -26.02 23.46
C ALA A 666 -2.46 -25.30 23.75
N SER A 667 -2.49 -24.22 24.53
CA SER A 667 -1.26 -23.52 24.94
C SER A 667 -0.36 -24.41 25.79
N THR A 668 -0.91 -25.24 26.68
CA THR A 668 -0.12 -26.19 27.47
C THR A 668 0.45 -27.32 26.61
N SER A 669 -0.31 -27.85 25.64
CA SER A 669 0.18 -28.86 24.71
C SER A 669 1.25 -28.32 23.78
N VAL A 670 1.07 -27.14 23.18
CA VAL A 670 2.08 -26.48 22.35
C VAL A 670 3.33 -26.13 23.17
N SER A 671 3.17 -25.72 24.43
CA SER A 671 4.29 -25.47 25.35
C SER A 671 5.05 -26.75 25.73
N GLN A 672 4.38 -27.91 25.76
CA GLN A 672 4.98 -29.21 26.00
C GLN A 672 5.70 -29.73 24.75
N THR A 673 5.11 -29.56 23.56
CA THR A 673 5.75 -29.92 22.27
C THR A 673 6.96 -29.03 21.96
N LEU A 674 6.88 -27.73 22.25
CA LEU A 674 8.03 -26.83 22.13
C LEU A 674 9.14 -27.17 23.14
N ARG A 675 8.79 -27.61 24.35
CA ARG A 675 9.77 -28.11 25.33
C ARG A 675 10.40 -29.44 24.93
N SER A 676 9.65 -30.36 24.31
CA SER A 676 10.22 -31.61 23.81
C SER A 676 11.15 -31.38 22.62
N LEU A 677 10.82 -30.43 21.74
CA LEU A 677 11.70 -30.00 20.64
C LEU A 677 12.96 -29.28 21.14
N TYR A 678 12.84 -28.53 22.24
CA TYR A 678 13.99 -27.85 22.87
C TYR A 678 14.93 -28.84 23.58
N HIS A 679 14.40 -29.87 24.24
CA HIS A 679 15.21 -30.93 24.84
C HIS A 679 15.82 -31.89 23.80
N SER A 680 15.13 -32.14 22.67
CA SER A 680 15.68 -32.96 21.58
C SER A 680 16.86 -32.31 20.85
N ARG A 681 17.05 -30.99 20.98
CA ARG A 681 18.16 -30.26 20.33
C ARG A 681 19.35 -29.97 21.26
N GLY A 682 19.26 -30.41 22.52
CA GLY A 682 20.27 -30.17 23.56
C GLY A 682 21.08 -31.40 23.99
N SER A 683 20.93 -32.55 23.34
CA SER A 683 21.56 -33.82 23.76
C SER A 683 22.61 -34.40 22.80
N ASP A 684 23.07 -33.65 21.80
CA ASP A 684 24.19 -34.06 20.94
C ASP A 684 25.34 -33.06 21.02
N ASN A 685 25.92 -32.93 22.21
CA ASN A 685 27.36 -32.67 22.38
C ASN A 685 27.73 -32.57 23.86
N ARG A 686 28.74 -33.36 24.26
CA ARG A 686 29.31 -33.59 25.61
C ARG A 686 28.70 -34.84 26.27
N THR A 687 29.42 -35.93 26.55
CA THR A 687 30.85 -36.07 26.86
C THR A 687 31.25 -37.54 26.80
N ALA A 688 32.28 -37.85 26.01
CA ALA A 688 33.20 -38.95 26.29
C ALA A 688 34.23 -38.44 27.32
N ARG A 689 34.17 -38.93 28.56
CA ARG A 689 35.30 -39.13 29.47
C ARG A 689 34.76 -39.73 30.76
N GLY A 690 35.27 -40.91 31.09
CA GLY A 690 34.82 -41.70 32.22
C GLY A 690 35.23 -41.13 33.57
N GLN A 691 34.60 -41.64 34.62
CA GLN A 691 35.28 -42.37 35.69
C GLN A 691 34.24 -43.07 36.56
N THR A 692 34.65 -44.24 37.01
CA THR A 692 34.02 -45.22 37.89
C THR A 692 33.75 -44.71 39.31
N TRP A 693 33.11 -45.57 40.11
CA TRP A 693 32.88 -45.60 41.58
C TRP A 693 31.38 -45.64 41.91
N THR A 694 30.72 -46.80 41.82
CA THR A 694 30.53 -47.86 42.85
C THR A 694 29.79 -47.41 44.10
N GLY A 695 28.71 -48.14 44.42
CA GLY A 695 28.55 -48.69 45.76
C GLY A 695 27.22 -48.42 46.47
N HIS A 696 26.48 -49.52 46.66
CA HIS A 696 25.67 -49.87 47.84
C HIS A 696 24.33 -49.14 48.06
N GLU A 697 23.21 -49.84 47.83
CA GLU A 697 22.52 -50.80 48.72
C GLU A 697 21.45 -50.08 49.57
N LEU A 698 20.16 -50.31 49.29
CA LEU A 698 19.29 -51.39 49.80
C LEU A 698 18.70 -51.05 51.17
N GLY A 699 17.37 -51.13 51.25
CA GLY A 699 16.74 -51.76 52.40
C GLY A 699 15.92 -50.87 53.32
N SER A 700 14.63 -50.80 53.00
CA SER A 700 13.51 -51.27 53.85
C SER A 700 13.09 -50.51 55.12
N LYS A 701 11.75 -50.29 55.16
CA LYS A 701 10.82 -50.57 56.29
C LYS A 701 10.91 -49.65 57.52
N SER A 702 9.95 -48.75 57.67
CA SER A 702 8.66 -48.91 58.40
C SER A 702 8.79 -48.78 59.92
N ALA A 703 8.24 -47.71 60.49
CA ALA A 703 7.27 -47.75 61.59
C ALA A 703 6.93 -46.34 62.09
N SER A 704 5.63 -46.18 62.33
CA SER A 704 4.92 -45.17 63.10
C SER A 704 5.62 -44.56 64.32
N PHE A 705 5.43 -43.27 64.57
CA PHE A 705 4.62 -42.79 65.70
C PHE A 705 4.35 -41.28 65.61
N SER A 706 3.15 -40.88 65.98
CA SER A 706 2.66 -39.51 66.10
C SER A 706 3.17 -38.82 67.37
N THR A 707 3.50 -37.53 67.31
CA THR A 707 3.15 -36.55 68.36
C THR A 707 3.24 -35.13 67.83
N ALA A 708 2.22 -34.33 68.14
CA ALA A 708 2.10 -32.93 67.80
C ALA A 708 2.89 -32.07 68.80
N SER A 709 3.62 -31.07 68.32
CA SER A 709 3.96 -29.86 69.07
C SER A 709 4.35 -28.75 68.10
N ASP A 710 3.58 -27.67 68.06
CA ASP A 710 3.95 -26.48 67.29
C ASP A 710 3.97 -25.26 68.23
N ARG A 711 5.19 -24.84 68.61
CA ARG A 711 5.47 -23.53 69.24
C ARG A 711 6.84 -23.00 68.81
N ARG A 712 6.77 -21.83 68.16
CA ARG A 712 7.73 -20.71 68.04
C ARG A 712 8.90 -20.65 69.05
N ARG A 713 10.11 -20.29 68.58
CA ARG A 713 10.84 -19.02 68.90
C ARG A 713 12.32 -18.99 68.44
N GLU A 714 12.71 -17.84 67.84
CA GLU A 714 13.91 -17.00 68.12
C GLU A 714 15.33 -17.45 67.66
N ARG A 715 15.98 -16.68 66.77
CA ARG A 715 17.01 -15.59 66.95
C ARG A 715 18.45 -16.09 67.14
N GLY A 716 19.36 -15.62 66.26
CA GLY A 716 20.74 -15.25 66.66
C GLY A 716 21.92 -15.69 65.76
N LEU A 717 22.66 -14.68 65.26
CA LEU A 717 24.11 -14.57 65.00
C LEU A 717 24.81 -15.01 63.67
N THR A 718 25.07 -13.99 62.85
CA THR A 718 26.38 -13.43 62.36
C THR A 718 27.45 -14.32 61.71
N ILE A 719 27.91 -13.93 60.50
CA ILE A 719 29.33 -13.67 60.12
C ILE A 719 29.36 -12.76 58.86
N THR A 720 30.23 -11.75 58.91
CA THR A 720 30.46 -10.63 57.98
C THR A 720 31.35 -11.02 56.79
N ARG A 721 31.10 -10.47 55.59
CA ARG A 721 32.17 -9.87 54.75
C ARG A 721 31.62 -8.93 53.65
N VAL A 722 32.31 -7.81 53.60
CA VAL A 722 32.16 -6.57 52.81
C VAL A 722 32.53 -6.78 51.34
N ILE A 723 31.83 -6.13 50.38
CA ILE A 723 32.38 -5.20 49.36
C ILE A 723 31.25 -4.25 48.88
N GLU A 724 31.51 -2.95 48.99
CA GLU A 724 30.73 -1.80 48.53
C GLU A 724 30.77 -1.64 47.00
N THR A 725 29.76 -0.96 46.44
CA THR A 725 30.04 0.09 45.44
C THR A 725 28.99 1.20 45.54
N LYS A 726 29.46 2.33 46.06
CA LYS A 726 28.75 3.60 46.20
C LYS A 726 28.41 4.20 44.85
N VAL A 727 27.17 4.68 44.75
CA VAL A 727 26.77 5.77 43.87
C VAL A 727 27.23 7.06 44.54
N SER A 728 28.09 7.84 43.88
CA SER A 728 28.46 9.19 44.34
C SER A 728 27.60 10.21 43.61
N CYS A 729 26.75 10.91 44.37
CA CYS A 729 26.26 12.23 44.04
C CYS A 729 27.31 13.24 44.50
N GLU A 730 27.77 14.11 43.61
CA GLU A 730 28.34 15.40 43.98
C GLU A 730 27.38 16.51 43.57
N THR A 731 26.94 17.24 44.58
CA THR A 731 26.36 18.58 44.47
C THR A 731 27.46 19.53 44.93
N VAL A 732 27.59 20.72 44.33
CA VAL A 732 27.80 22.00 45.06
C VAL A 732 27.84 23.19 44.08
N HIS A 733 26.98 24.15 44.42
CA HIS A 733 26.96 25.60 44.14
C HIS A 733 26.95 26.08 42.68
N GLY A 734 26.05 26.97 42.24
CA GLY A 734 25.36 28.03 42.98
C GLY A 734 25.72 29.35 42.31
N SER A 735 24.86 29.86 41.43
CA SER A 735 24.86 31.27 41.02
C SER A 735 23.49 31.65 40.48
N GLN A 736 23.14 32.89 40.80
CA GLN A 736 21.82 33.47 40.84
C GLN A 736 21.18 33.77 39.48
N VAL A 737 19.85 33.66 39.47
CA VAL A 737 18.87 34.68 39.04
C VAL A 737 19.27 35.57 37.85
N GLN A 738 18.56 35.40 36.72
CA GLN A 738 17.90 36.53 36.06
C GLN A 738 16.67 36.07 35.27
N LEU A 739 15.53 36.67 35.64
CA LEU A 739 14.25 36.63 34.93
C LEU A 739 14.39 37.37 33.59
N GLY A 740 14.10 36.69 32.48
CA GLY A 740 13.94 37.29 31.15
C GLY A 740 12.48 37.29 30.74
N GLN A 741 11.93 38.48 30.58
CA GLN A 741 10.52 38.81 30.41
C GLN A 741 9.92 38.37 29.05
N TYR A 742 8.61 38.10 29.07
CA TYR A 742 7.72 38.15 27.91
C TYR A 742 7.70 39.55 27.27
N PRO A 743 7.35 39.65 25.98
CA PRO A 743 6.40 40.66 25.54
C PRO A 743 5.06 40.03 25.15
N ALA A 744 4.00 40.62 25.70
CA ALA A 744 2.60 40.36 25.43
C ALA A 744 2.20 40.78 23.99
N PRO A 745 1.06 40.27 23.49
CA PRO A 745 0.52 40.64 22.18
C PRO A 745 -0.14 42.04 22.23
N HIS A 746 -0.01 42.80 21.15
CA HIS A 746 -0.84 44.00 20.91
C HIS A 746 -2.15 43.61 20.23
N PRO A 747 -3.32 44.03 20.76
CA PRO A 747 -4.61 43.96 20.07
C PRO A 747 -5.11 45.36 19.66
N SER A 748 -5.65 45.44 18.44
CA SER A 748 -6.66 46.40 17.96
C SER A 748 -7.00 45.97 16.52
N GLU A 749 -8.18 45.47 16.15
CA GLU A 749 -9.48 45.31 16.81
C GLU A 749 -10.12 43.97 16.39
#